data_AF-A0A8H6XBJ6-F1
#
_entry.id   AF-A0A8H6XBJ6-F1
#
_cell.length_a   1.000
_cell.length_b   1.000
_cell.length_c   1.000
_cell.angle_alpha   90.00
_cell.angle_beta   90.00
_cell.angle_gamma   90.00
#
_symmetry.space_group_name_H-M   'P 1'
#
loop_
_entity.id
_entity.type
_entity.pdbx_description
1 polymer ?
#
loop_
_entity_poly.entity_id
_entity_poly.type
_entity_poly.pdbx_seq_one_letter_code
_entity_poly.pdbx_strand_id
1 'polypeptide(L)'
;MTTSTTTVENPPPADVPVDADADNDENDENDDPAPENGATADAKKKKKKKKPKKKKPEQSDPPRIGLSKFFPDGIYPEGEIQHYKDDNTWRITSEEKRYTEKLLQEDPETTYQNIRKGAEVHRLVRKHARKSIRVGMTMTEICENIEAGTRALAEGDGLDAGVGFPTGVNLNNCAAHFSPNAGDNTVLQMGDVLKVDIGVHIKGRILDSAFTLSWDPNYDNLLAAVKAATDTGIREAGIDVRLGELGGLIQETMESYEVEIGGKVYPVKPIENLSGHTITPYQIHGGSTGKSVPLVKTADQTKMEEGDYFAIETFGSTGRGRIVENGECSHYARIYDAPNVPLRLTSAKSLLKTINKNFGTLPFCRRYLDRLGESKYLLALNHLVAQGIVCDYPPLYDQIGCKTAQFEHTILLRPTCKEVNPLSRVSERRPVRLWHLWKYGLVVVSKATEMTGAVIAHNIWGPRRKSWGIEMTLITSFMRGAGRHSALVDIATIRMAMSLSGLIPLPSDALVTPVTFRVRRRKLRGILADLDAAETGHRELSGEWVVGRRTWQRLQSEWQQRRAAAAASTEKANIPEQKRERVVLYIHGGAFFLSSAASQRLISIPLSKYTDARVFALDYRLAPETRFPGPLHDAVSAYLRLVEDLHIPAENIIVCGDSAGGGLSLALLMYLRDNAYPLPSAAIFNVAVDLTMSCESWDSNEPYDVVPFPTAANHMNPIALYLGDGVEQYLTHPYASPLFGDFTGLPPMLIQAGDAEVLRDEIALLAHKATVAGVEVRHELYEDAVHIFQMYPFLDSAHRAFMSMHEFAGGALGAEAEAGLAREIDTEDATVVRGDGVESAVVKEDLEEEERTESEPEEEPAAAAPGRPGLVRKTTYYPSWGPSRLAIASPPSTDTEDDDTDEGEGEEAPAPEPEPAPTSTLRRIRSAVSVIMPSYTPRPRARERLAPRTQAPSITALPRRPRPRPAPPPFQLAQPARDALDVHGDVSTYISVGAAQFDREPSGYYTTCRKLHTFGAG
;
A
#
# COMPACT_ATOMS: atom_id res chain seq x y z
N MET A 1 -21.19 64.76 6.46
CA MET A 1 -21.37 65.96 5.61
C MET A 1 -20.37 65.92 4.47
N THR A 2 -20.48 66.82 3.50
CA THR A 2 -19.83 66.74 2.18
C THR A 2 -18.43 67.35 2.10
N THR A 3 -17.57 66.74 1.27
CA THR A 3 -16.53 67.35 0.41
C THR A 3 -15.55 68.39 0.98
N SER A 4 -14.24 68.13 0.81
CA SER A 4 -13.47 68.84 -0.24
C SER A 4 -12.06 68.27 -0.43
N THR A 5 -11.55 68.40 -1.66
CA THR A 5 -10.18 68.02 -2.09
C THR A 5 -9.36 69.27 -2.41
N THR A 6 -8.03 69.22 -2.23
CA THR A 6 -7.12 70.16 -2.92
C THR A 6 -5.75 69.53 -3.13
N THR A 7 -5.17 69.76 -4.31
CA THR A 7 -3.87 69.24 -4.78
C THR A 7 -2.97 70.39 -5.21
N VAL A 8 -1.65 70.23 -5.10
CA VAL A 8 -0.62 71.11 -5.67
C VAL A 8 0.53 70.24 -6.19
N GLU A 9 1.18 70.65 -7.28
CA GLU A 9 2.10 69.83 -8.09
C GLU A 9 3.48 70.48 -8.33
N ASN A 10 4.53 69.64 -8.42
CA ASN A 10 5.73 69.76 -9.30
C ASN A 10 6.71 70.95 -9.04
N PRO A 11 7.99 70.97 -9.54
CA PRO A 11 8.58 70.22 -10.68
C PRO A 11 9.97 69.52 -10.45
N PRO A 12 10.53 68.80 -11.46
CA PRO A 12 11.82 68.07 -11.42
C PRO A 12 12.99 68.83 -12.13
N PRO A 13 14.25 68.32 -12.19
CA PRO A 13 14.74 67.24 -13.10
C PRO A 13 15.73 66.25 -12.38
N ALA A 14 16.65 65.44 -12.93
CA ALA A 14 17.20 65.17 -14.28
C ALA A 14 17.84 63.75 -14.40
N ASP A 15 18.26 63.35 -15.62
CA ASP A 15 19.03 62.12 -15.98
C ASP A 15 20.58 62.30 -15.79
N VAL A 16 21.55 61.39 -16.00
CA VAL A 16 21.79 60.08 -16.73
C VAL A 16 23.04 59.39 -16.08
N PRO A 17 23.63 58.23 -16.51
CA PRO A 17 23.27 57.13 -17.43
C PRO A 17 23.46 55.69 -16.82
N VAL A 18 23.78 54.67 -17.64
CA VAL A 18 23.62 53.20 -17.42
C VAL A 18 24.92 52.38 -17.27
N ASP A 19 24.81 51.21 -16.61
CA ASP A 19 25.56 49.92 -16.68
C ASP A 19 27.08 49.83 -16.94
N ALA A 20 27.78 49.11 -16.05
CA ALA A 20 28.89 48.18 -16.34
C ALA A 20 29.15 47.20 -15.14
N ASP A 21 29.76 46.04 -15.40
CA ASP A 21 30.00 44.95 -14.44
C ASP A 21 31.31 45.07 -13.59
N ALA A 22 31.34 44.25 -12.52
CA ALA A 22 32.50 43.56 -11.89
C ALA A 22 33.40 44.25 -10.83
N ASP A 23 33.27 43.73 -9.59
CA ASP A 23 34.32 43.25 -8.65
C ASP A 23 35.43 44.18 -8.09
N ASN A 24 36.15 43.63 -7.09
CA ASN A 24 37.38 44.10 -6.41
C ASN A 24 37.22 45.27 -5.38
N ASP A 25 37.94 45.36 -4.24
CA ASP A 25 38.96 44.45 -3.66
C ASP A 25 39.17 44.57 -2.12
N GLU A 26 39.70 43.46 -1.56
CA GLU A 26 40.74 43.25 -0.51
C GLU A 26 40.76 43.89 0.91
N ASN A 27 41.17 43.02 1.87
CA ASN A 27 42.15 43.13 3.00
C ASN A 27 41.75 42.14 4.14
N ASP A 28 42.61 41.39 4.84
CA ASP A 28 44.09 41.41 5.07
C ASP A 28 44.70 39.99 5.26
N GLU A 29 45.95 39.80 4.79
CA GLU A 29 47.16 39.20 5.46
C GLU A 29 47.13 37.82 6.22
N ASN A 30 48.23 37.02 6.35
CA ASN A 30 49.66 37.18 5.94
C ASN A 30 50.46 35.83 5.76
N ASP A 31 51.75 35.96 5.41
CA ASP A 31 52.91 35.05 5.60
C ASP A 31 53.18 33.82 4.67
N ASP A 32 53.73 34.08 3.48
CA ASP A 32 55.11 33.79 2.95
C ASP A 32 55.95 32.53 3.40
N PRO A 33 57.09 32.16 2.71
CA PRO A 33 57.71 32.71 1.50
C PRO A 33 58.15 31.70 0.38
N ALA A 34 58.77 32.21 -0.70
CA ALA A 34 59.22 31.52 -1.92
C ALA A 34 60.76 31.12 -1.88
N PRO A 35 61.60 30.94 -2.96
CA PRO A 35 61.48 31.34 -4.38
C PRO A 35 61.95 30.35 -5.51
N GLU A 36 61.61 30.75 -6.76
CA GLU A 36 62.28 30.59 -8.07
C GLU A 36 63.20 29.38 -8.43
N ASN A 37 62.94 28.73 -9.59
CA ASN A 37 63.64 29.06 -10.86
C ASN A 37 63.22 28.23 -12.09
N GLY A 38 63.57 28.72 -13.29
CA GLY A 38 63.87 27.90 -14.48
C GLY A 38 62.71 27.61 -15.46
N ALA A 39 62.89 28.01 -16.72
CA ALA A 39 61.97 27.71 -17.82
C ALA A 39 62.60 26.77 -18.87
N THR A 40 61.83 25.80 -19.37
CA THR A 40 61.62 25.50 -20.81
C THR A 40 60.61 24.36 -20.97
N ALA A 41 60.13 24.12 -22.20
CA ALA A 41 58.94 23.31 -22.45
C ALA A 41 59.24 21.85 -22.83
N ASP A 42 58.30 20.95 -22.53
CA ASP A 42 57.89 19.93 -23.51
C ASP A 42 56.42 19.47 -23.31
N ALA A 43 55.81 18.88 -24.33
CA ALA A 43 54.36 18.76 -24.47
C ALA A 43 53.78 17.42 -23.98
N LYS A 44 52.84 17.46 -23.02
CA LYS A 44 51.95 16.32 -22.69
C LYS A 44 50.47 16.72 -22.64
N LYS A 45 49.62 15.84 -23.20
CA LYS A 45 48.19 16.07 -23.47
C LYS A 45 47.38 16.37 -22.20
N LYS A 46 46.69 17.52 -22.14
CA LYS A 46 45.71 17.83 -21.08
C LYS A 46 44.53 16.85 -21.11
N LYS A 47 44.55 15.82 -20.24
CA LYS A 47 43.33 15.09 -19.86
C LYS A 47 42.34 16.08 -19.23
N LYS A 48 41.17 16.30 -19.84
CA LYS A 48 40.05 16.98 -19.17
C LYS A 48 39.68 16.17 -17.91
N LYS A 49 40.06 16.65 -16.71
CA LYS A 49 39.49 16.14 -15.46
C LYS A 49 37.97 16.32 -15.56
N LYS A 50 37.20 15.23 -15.54
CA LYS A 50 35.74 15.31 -15.37
C LYS A 50 35.50 16.02 -14.04
N LYS A 51 34.72 17.11 -14.02
CA LYS A 51 34.21 17.66 -12.75
C LYS A 51 33.50 16.52 -12.02
N PRO A 52 33.75 16.28 -10.71
CA PRO A 52 33.03 15.25 -9.99
C PRO A 52 31.53 15.56 -10.05
N LYS A 53 30.70 14.54 -10.28
CA LYS A 53 29.25 14.70 -10.08
C LYS A 53 29.06 15.12 -8.62
N LYS A 54 28.50 16.30 -8.35
CA LYS A 54 28.07 16.66 -6.99
C LYS A 54 27.17 15.52 -6.50
N LYS A 55 27.51 14.90 -5.37
CA LYS A 55 26.56 14.03 -4.66
C LYS A 55 25.30 14.86 -4.41
N LYS A 56 24.13 14.23 -4.45
CA LYS A 56 22.94 14.90 -3.95
C LYS A 56 23.14 15.16 -2.44
N PRO A 57 22.62 16.27 -1.90
CA PRO A 57 22.56 16.41 -0.45
C PRO A 57 21.70 15.27 0.11
N GLU A 58 22.20 14.65 1.17
CA GLU A 58 21.50 13.66 1.98
C GLU A 58 21.34 14.27 3.38
N GLN A 59 20.24 13.94 4.06
CA GLN A 59 19.96 14.45 5.40
C GLN A 59 20.79 13.66 6.43
N SER A 60 21.24 14.33 7.50
CA SER A 60 21.93 13.65 8.61
C SER A 60 20.95 12.85 9.47
N ASP A 61 21.46 11.94 10.30
CA ASP A 61 20.70 11.31 11.38
C ASP A 61 21.46 11.54 12.71
N PRO A 62 20.92 12.34 13.66
CA PRO A 62 19.64 13.05 13.60
C PRO A 62 19.62 14.14 12.51
N PRO A 63 18.42 14.54 12.02
CA PRO A 63 18.30 15.52 10.93
C PRO A 63 18.67 16.93 11.42
N ARG A 64 19.67 17.54 10.77
CA ARG A 64 20.29 18.83 11.17
C ARG A 64 20.74 19.69 9.97
N ILE A 65 20.48 19.27 8.73
CA ILE A 65 20.87 19.99 7.51
C ILE A 65 19.66 20.78 6.99
N GLY A 66 19.75 22.11 7.04
CA GLY A 66 18.69 23.06 6.65
C GLY A 66 18.05 22.81 5.28
N LEU A 67 16.74 23.04 5.19
CA LEU A 67 15.93 22.66 4.03
C LEU A 67 16.26 23.42 2.73
N SER A 68 16.79 24.66 2.78
CA SER A 68 17.21 25.38 1.57
C SER A 68 18.21 24.61 0.71
N LYS A 69 19.03 23.74 1.34
CA LYS A 69 20.02 22.88 0.66
C LYS A 69 19.36 21.78 -0.17
N PHE A 70 18.10 21.43 0.11
CA PHE A 70 17.32 20.43 -0.61
C PHE A 70 16.31 21.06 -1.58
N PHE A 71 15.77 22.23 -1.22
CA PHE A 71 14.77 23.00 -1.99
C PHE A 71 15.31 24.42 -2.31
N PRO A 72 16.36 24.55 -3.15
CA PRO A 72 17.02 25.82 -3.44
C PRO A 72 16.19 26.76 -4.33
N ASP A 73 15.05 26.28 -4.85
CA ASP A 73 14.03 27.04 -5.56
C ASP A 73 12.91 27.57 -4.63
N GLY A 74 12.93 27.20 -3.34
CA GLY A 74 11.90 27.56 -2.38
C GLY A 74 10.56 26.83 -2.58
N ILE A 75 10.53 25.74 -3.37
CA ILE A 75 9.31 24.99 -3.67
C ILE A 75 9.25 23.71 -2.82
N TYR A 76 8.45 23.72 -1.77
CA TYR A 76 8.36 22.65 -0.78
C TYR A 76 7.22 21.64 -1.08
N PRO A 77 7.29 20.39 -0.57
CA PRO A 77 6.32 19.36 -0.92
C PRO A 77 4.93 19.62 -0.34
N GLU A 78 3.90 19.54 -1.20
CA GLU A 78 2.50 19.76 -0.85
C GLU A 78 1.99 18.84 0.26
N GLY A 79 1.04 19.36 1.05
CA GLY A 79 0.21 18.56 1.94
C GLY A 79 -0.66 17.55 1.21
N GLU A 80 -1.39 16.72 1.96
CA GLU A 80 -2.43 15.88 1.38
C GLU A 80 -3.59 16.74 0.85
N ILE A 81 -3.90 16.62 -0.44
CA ILE A 81 -4.96 17.38 -1.09
C ILE A 81 -6.25 16.57 -1.03
N GLN A 82 -7.26 17.11 -0.35
CA GLN A 82 -8.61 16.57 -0.28
C GLN A 82 -9.60 17.55 -0.95
N HIS A 83 -10.66 17.00 -1.54
CA HIS A 83 -11.77 17.80 -2.05
C HIS A 83 -12.80 18.07 -0.95
N TYR A 84 -13.58 19.14 -1.10
CA TYR A 84 -14.68 19.44 -0.19
C TYR A 84 -15.85 18.48 -0.41
N LYS A 85 -16.49 18.06 0.68
CA LYS A 85 -17.66 17.18 0.65
C LYS A 85 -18.83 17.90 -0.03
N ASP A 86 -19.59 17.15 -0.84
CA ASP A 86 -20.75 17.60 -1.63
C ASP A 86 -20.50 18.78 -2.62
N ASP A 87 -19.24 19.18 -2.84
CA ASP A 87 -18.88 20.22 -3.81
C ASP A 87 -18.81 19.67 -5.25
N ASN A 88 -19.61 20.25 -6.14
CA ASN A 88 -19.83 19.75 -7.52
C ASN A 88 -18.63 19.96 -8.49
N THR A 89 -17.39 19.74 -8.05
CA THR A 89 -16.12 20.00 -8.78
C THR A 89 -15.92 21.44 -9.26
N TRP A 90 -16.84 22.35 -8.93
CA TRP A 90 -16.86 23.71 -9.47
C TRP A 90 -15.75 24.58 -8.88
N ARG A 91 -15.35 24.36 -7.62
CA ARG A 91 -14.18 25.04 -7.02
C ARG A 91 -12.87 24.73 -7.75
N ILE A 92 -12.76 23.53 -8.33
CA ILE A 92 -11.60 23.07 -9.09
C ILE A 92 -11.59 23.70 -10.50
N THR A 93 -12.76 23.77 -11.14
CA THR A 93 -12.90 24.21 -12.54
C THR A 93 -13.14 25.71 -12.69
N SER A 94 -13.65 26.41 -11.68
CA SER A 94 -13.90 27.85 -11.66
C SER A 94 -12.64 28.65 -12.01
N GLU A 95 -12.76 29.60 -12.93
CA GLU A 95 -11.67 30.51 -13.29
C GLU A 95 -11.43 31.53 -12.17
N GLU A 96 -12.49 32.01 -11.51
CA GLU A 96 -12.41 32.89 -10.34
C GLU A 96 -11.60 32.23 -9.21
N LYS A 97 -11.98 31.01 -8.79
CA LYS A 97 -11.30 30.35 -7.67
C LYS A 97 -9.87 29.97 -8.01
N ARG A 98 -9.58 29.56 -9.24
CA ARG A 98 -8.19 29.35 -9.72
C ARG A 98 -7.38 30.65 -9.82
N TYR A 99 -8.02 31.80 -10.06
CA TYR A 99 -7.36 33.11 -10.06
C TYR A 99 -7.06 33.60 -8.63
N THR A 100 -8.02 33.50 -7.70
CA THR A 100 -7.79 33.76 -6.26
C THR A 100 -6.67 32.88 -5.71
N GLU A 101 -6.72 31.58 -6.01
CA GLU A 101 -5.71 30.57 -5.66
C GLU A 101 -4.31 30.92 -6.19
N LYS A 102 -4.23 31.55 -7.37
CA LYS A 102 -2.96 32.02 -7.94
C LYS A 102 -2.43 33.25 -7.20
N LEU A 103 -3.28 34.25 -6.96
CA LEU A 103 -2.88 35.47 -6.24
C LEU A 103 -2.32 35.15 -4.85
N LEU A 104 -2.97 34.24 -4.11
CA LEU A 104 -2.50 33.76 -2.80
C LEU A 104 -1.17 32.99 -2.85
N GLN A 105 -0.75 32.47 -4.01
CA GLN A 105 0.55 31.83 -4.17
C GLN A 105 1.66 32.82 -4.56
N GLU A 106 1.31 33.90 -5.26
CA GLU A 106 2.22 34.96 -5.72
C GLU A 106 2.53 35.99 -4.62
N ASP A 107 1.65 36.15 -3.61
CA ASP A 107 1.85 36.99 -2.44
C ASP A 107 2.77 36.32 -1.38
N PRO A 108 3.93 36.93 -1.01
CA PRO A 108 4.84 36.39 0.00
C PRO A 108 4.25 36.17 1.42
N GLU A 109 3.19 36.88 1.81
CA GLU A 109 2.59 36.78 3.15
C GLU A 109 1.52 35.67 3.23
N THR A 110 0.82 35.39 2.14
CA THR A 110 -0.20 34.31 2.06
C THR A 110 0.30 33.03 1.38
N THR A 111 1.46 33.05 0.71
CA THR A 111 1.97 31.88 -0.03
C THR A 111 2.10 30.61 0.80
N TYR A 112 1.59 29.52 0.24
CA TYR A 112 1.58 28.20 0.88
C TYR A 112 2.98 27.60 1.05
N GLN A 113 4.03 28.18 0.43
CA GLN A 113 5.40 27.69 0.62
C GLN A 113 5.88 27.85 2.06
N ASN A 114 5.37 28.84 2.82
CA ASN A 114 5.68 29.01 4.23
C ASN A 114 5.21 27.79 5.06
N ILE A 115 3.94 27.41 4.92
CA ILE A 115 3.39 26.21 5.59
C ILE A 115 4.02 24.93 5.03
N ARG A 116 4.25 24.80 3.72
CA ARG A 116 4.88 23.60 3.14
C ARG A 116 6.34 23.40 3.59
N LYS A 117 7.10 24.48 3.85
CA LYS A 117 8.41 24.38 4.52
C LYS A 117 8.25 23.88 5.96
N GLY A 118 7.32 24.46 6.73
CA GLY A 118 7.03 24.01 8.10
C GLY A 118 6.61 22.53 8.17
N ALA A 119 5.73 22.10 7.26
CA ALA A 119 5.29 20.72 7.08
C ALA A 119 6.47 19.77 6.81
N GLU A 120 7.39 20.13 5.92
CA GLU A 120 8.56 19.29 5.60
C GLU A 120 9.56 19.20 6.76
N VAL A 121 9.79 20.29 7.51
CA VAL A 121 10.55 20.26 8.77
C VAL A 121 9.92 19.25 9.73
N HIS A 122 8.61 19.36 9.95
CA HIS A 122 7.89 18.49 10.88
C HIS A 122 7.90 17.03 10.42
N ARG A 123 7.65 16.73 9.15
CA ARG A 123 7.77 15.36 8.59
C ARG A 123 9.11 14.72 8.96
N LEU A 124 10.22 15.44 8.81
CA LEU A 124 11.56 14.95 9.15
C LEU A 124 11.78 14.82 10.66
N VAL A 125 11.38 15.80 11.47
CA VAL A 125 11.52 15.76 12.94
C VAL A 125 10.64 14.67 13.54
N ARG A 126 9.35 14.61 13.19
CA ARG A 126 8.36 13.58 13.59
C ARG A 126 8.84 12.18 13.23
N LYS A 127 9.39 11.99 12.03
CA LYS A 127 9.95 10.70 11.58
C LYS A 127 11.15 10.29 12.41
N HIS A 128 12.07 11.20 12.71
CA HIS A 128 13.19 10.91 13.59
C HIS A 128 12.72 10.67 15.03
N ALA A 129 11.81 11.47 15.58
CA ALA A 129 11.27 11.33 16.93
C ALA A 129 10.60 9.96 17.16
N ARG A 130 9.72 9.52 16.24
CA ARG A 130 9.16 8.15 16.28
C ARG A 130 10.25 7.07 16.20
N LYS A 131 11.33 7.33 15.45
CA LYS A 131 12.49 6.42 15.37
C LYS A 131 13.32 6.39 16.67
N SER A 132 13.49 7.50 17.40
CA SER A 132 14.46 7.64 18.49
C SER A 132 13.87 7.62 19.91
N ILE A 133 12.63 8.06 20.15
CA ILE A 133 12.04 8.10 21.50
C ILE A 133 11.89 6.67 22.05
N ARG A 134 12.45 6.40 23.24
CA ARG A 134 12.40 5.11 23.93
C ARG A 134 12.24 5.27 25.44
N VAL A 135 11.62 4.26 26.07
CA VAL A 135 11.61 4.05 27.52
C VAL A 135 13.03 4.22 28.08
N GLY A 136 13.16 4.94 29.19
CA GLY A 136 14.44 5.29 29.80
C GLY A 136 15.01 6.67 29.42
N MET A 137 14.49 7.34 28.37
CA MET A 137 14.84 8.74 28.09
C MET A 137 14.15 9.71 29.05
N THR A 138 14.82 10.81 29.41
CA THR A 138 14.18 11.94 30.09
C THR A 138 13.27 12.73 29.14
N MET A 139 12.25 13.38 29.68
CA MET A 139 11.41 14.33 28.93
C MET A 139 12.26 15.45 28.30
N THR A 140 13.30 15.91 29.03
CA THR A 140 14.21 16.96 28.58
C THR A 140 14.97 16.57 27.32
N GLU A 141 15.57 15.37 27.29
CA GLU A 141 16.27 14.85 26.11
C GLU A 141 15.34 14.70 24.89
N ILE A 142 14.08 14.31 25.10
CA ILE A 142 13.09 14.19 24.02
C ILE A 142 12.81 15.57 23.40
N CYS A 143 12.48 16.58 24.22
CA CYS A 143 12.25 17.94 23.76
C CYS A 143 13.47 18.53 23.06
N GLU A 144 14.66 18.45 23.67
CA GLU A 144 15.86 19.06 23.08
C GLU A 144 16.25 18.43 21.74
N ASN A 145 16.10 17.11 21.57
CA ASN A 145 16.40 16.44 20.31
C ASN A 145 15.43 16.82 19.18
N ILE A 146 14.15 16.99 19.51
CA ILE A 146 13.08 17.47 18.61
C ILE A 146 13.36 18.91 18.20
N GLU A 147 13.48 19.81 19.17
CA GLU A 147 13.64 21.25 18.93
C GLU A 147 14.96 21.57 18.20
N ALA A 148 16.05 20.86 18.50
CA ALA A 148 17.31 21.00 17.78
C ALA A 148 17.19 20.55 16.31
N GLY A 149 16.31 19.60 16.02
CA GLY A 149 15.93 19.25 14.65
C GLY A 149 15.15 20.38 13.99
N THR A 150 14.08 20.85 14.63
CA THR A 150 13.24 21.94 14.12
C THR A 150 14.05 23.20 13.82
N ARG A 151 14.88 23.68 14.77
CA ARG A 151 15.75 24.88 14.58
C ARG A 151 16.71 24.69 13.40
N ALA A 152 17.35 23.53 13.28
CA ALA A 152 18.36 23.27 12.25
C ALA A 152 17.77 23.04 10.84
N LEU A 153 16.58 22.46 10.75
CA LEU A 153 15.89 22.18 9.48
C LEU A 153 15.10 23.38 8.95
N ALA A 154 14.42 24.12 9.85
CA ALA A 154 13.71 25.36 9.52
C ALA A 154 14.68 26.47 9.09
N GLU A 155 15.96 26.35 9.50
CA GLU A 155 17.02 27.36 9.36
C GLU A 155 16.66 28.59 10.20
N GLY A 156 16.47 28.33 11.50
CA GLY A 156 15.80 29.26 12.39
C GLY A 156 16.58 30.55 12.65
N ASP A 157 15.95 31.67 12.34
CA ASP A 157 16.45 33.02 12.54
C ASP A 157 15.35 33.90 13.14
N GLY A 158 15.56 34.37 14.38
CA GLY A 158 14.63 35.21 15.12
C GLY A 158 13.16 34.77 15.05
N LEU A 159 12.33 35.61 14.42
CA LEU A 159 10.90 35.36 14.20
C LEU A 159 10.60 34.79 12.80
N ASP A 160 11.58 34.76 11.90
CA ASP A 160 11.38 34.40 10.50
C ASP A 160 11.20 32.89 10.28
N ALA A 161 11.86 32.06 11.10
CA ALA A 161 11.73 30.61 11.05
C ALA A 161 12.12 29.98 12.40
N GLY A 162 11.49 28.87 12.77
CA GLY A 162 11.85 28.17 14.01
C GLY A 162 10.78 27.26 14.59
N VAL A 163 10.82 27.11 15.91
CA VAL A 163 9.90 26.30 16.71
C VAL A 163 8.66 27.12 17.03
N GLY A 164 7.49 26.70 16.56
CA GLY A 164 6.25 27.50 16.61
C GLY A 164 5.69 27.70 18.01
N PHE A 165 5.86 26.70 18.86
CA PHE A 165 5.55 26.68 20.29
C PHE A 165 6.38 25.57 20.97
N PRO A 166 6.55 25.55 22.31
CA PRO A 166 7.39 24.56 22.99
C PRO A 166 6.95 23.12 22.74
N THR A 167 7.90 22.21 22.55
CA THR A 167 7.57 20.80 22.31
C THR A 167 6.86 20.19 23.52
N GLY A 168 5.60 19.81 23.32
CA GLY A 168 4.78 19.11 24.30
C GLY A 168 5.17 17.64 24.38
N VAL A 169 5.28 17.12 25.60
CA VAL A 169 5.63 15.73 25.91
C VAL A 169 4.70 15.18 26.99
N ASN A 170 3.40 15.34 26.76
CA ASN A 170 2.36 15.16 27.76
C ASN A 170 2.21 13.67 28.13
N LEU A 171 2.42 13.32 29.41
CA LEU A 171 2.37 11.93 29.88
C LEU A 171 1.02 11.59 30.54
N ASN A 172 0.52 10.38 30.23
CA ASN A 172 -0.57 9.72 30.94
C ASN A 172 -1.86 10.56 31.01
N ASN A 173 -2.31 11.00 32.18
CA ASN A 173 -3.51 11.82 32.34
C ASN A 173 -3.28 13.31 32.00
N CYS A 174 -2.03 13.76 31.80
CA CYS A 174 -1.75 15.04 31.17
C CYS A 174 -2.08 14.95 29.68
N ALA A 175 -3.02 15.76 29.20
CA ALA A 175 -3.41 15.84 27.80
C ALA A 175 -2.48 16.77 27.01
N ALA A 176 -2.32 18.02 27.48
CA ALA A 176 -1.67 19.11 26.75
C ALA A 176 -0.83 20.03 27.69
N HIS A 177 -0.07 20.95 27.08
CA HIS A 177 0.73 22.01 27.72
C HIS A 177 1.80 21.58 28.75
N PHE A 178 2.22 20.31 28.79
CA PHE A 178 3.39 19.86 29.53
C PHE A 178 4.64 19.81 28.65
N SER A 179 5.66 20.56 29.08
CA SER A 179 7.04 20.49 28.60
C SER A 179 7.95 20.69 29.82
N PRO A 180 9.07 19.96 29.97
CA PRO A 180 9.89 20.00 31.18
C PRO A 180 10.48 21.40 31.43
N ASN A 181 10.61 21.74 32.70
CA ASN A 181 11.39 22.90 33.17
C ASN A 181 12.84 22.47 33.49
N ALA A 182 13.75 23.44 33.70
CA ALA A 182 15.10 23.15 34.14
C ALA A 182 15.10 22.42 35.50
N GLY A 183 15.72 21.24 35.56
CA GLY A 183 15.72 20.38 36.75
C GLY A 183 14.61 19.33 36.79
N ASP A 184 13.78 19.22 35.75
CA ASP A 184 12.84 18.10 35.59
C ASP A 184 13.61 16.79 35.29
N ASN A 185 13.35 15.76 36.12
CA ASN A 185 13.98 14.43 36.04
C ASN A 185 12.98 13.34 35.61
N THR A 186 11.85 13.72 35.00
CA THR A 186 10.82 12.77 34.54
C THR A 186 11.39 11.89 33.43
N VAL A 187 11.42 10.58 33.67
CA VAL A 187 11.90 9.55 32.73
C VAL A 187 10.71 8.76 32.18
N LEU A 188 10.72 8.53 30.87
CA LEU A 188 9.70 7.77 30.14
C LEU A 188 9.67 6.29 30.56
N GLN A 189 8.51 5.79 30.96
CA GLN A 189 8.29 4.40 31.43
C GLN A 189 7.59 3.53 30.37
N MET A 190 7.65 2.21 30.55
CA MET A 190 7.02 1.24 29.63
C MET A 190 5.50 1.41 29.53
N GLY A 191 4.82 1.55 30.67
CA GLY A 191 3.37 1.70 30.74
C GLY A 191 2.87 3.12 30.48
N ASP A 192 3.65 4.01 29.85
CA ASP A 192 3.25 5.40 29.60
C ASP A 192 2.50 5.58 28.28
N VAL A 193 1.61 6.59 28.26
CA VAL A 193 0.98 7.10 27.04
C VAL A 193 1.42 8.55 26.83
N LEU A 194 2.36 8.72 25.91
CA LEU A 194 3.05 9.98 25.62
C LEU A 194 2.45 10.65 24.40
N LYS A 195 1.91 11.86 24.56
CA LYS A 195 1.63 12.77 23.44
C LYS A 195 2.90 13.54 23.12
N VAL A 196 3.33 13.51 21.86
CA VAL A 196 4.46 14.30 21.36
C VAL A 196 3.90 15.36 20.42
N ASP A 197 4.09 16.61 20.80
CA ASP A 197 3.47 17.77 20.19
C ASP A 197 4.54 18.77 19.73
N ILE A 198 4.46 19.26 18.49
CA ILE A 198 5.59 19.89 17.79
C ILE A 198 5.15 21.03 16.87
N GLY A 199 5.26 22.27 17.36
CA GLY A 199 5.07 23.46 16.54
C GLY A 199 6.26 23.80 15.65
N VAL A 200 6.01 24.19 14.40
CA VAL A 200 7.02 24.76 13.48
C VAL A 200 6.45 26.03 12.84
N HIS A 201 7.15 27.16 12.89
CA HIS A 201 6.72 28.38 12.17
C HIS A 201 7.71 28.78 11.08
N ILE A 202 7.17 29.32 9.97
CA ILE A 202 7.90 30.03 8.92
C ILE A 202 7.12 31.31 8.61
N LYS A 203 7.75 32.49 8.74
CA LYS A 203 7.12 33.83 8.61
C LYS A 203 5.79 33.94 9.38
N GLY A 204 5.77 33.38 10.59
CA GLY A 204 4.60 33.36 11.47
C GLY A 204 3.50 32.36 11.09
N ARG A 205 3.56 31.68 9.93
CA ARG A 205 2.65 30.56 9.60
C ARG A 205 3.08 29.35 10.42
N ILE A 206 2.36 29.06 11.50
CA ILE A 206 2.63 27.93 12.39
C ILE A 206 1.95 26.67 11.83
N LEU A 207 2.71 25.61 11.58
CA LEU A 207 2.19 24.24 11.49
C LEU A 207 2.04 23.70 12.90
N ASP A 208 0.86 23.14 13.17
CA ASP A 208 0.48 22.46 14.38
C ASP A 208 0.15 20.98 14.10
N SER A 209 0.74 20.04 14.85
CA SER A 209 0.53 18.58 14.66
C SER A 209 1.21 17.71 15.73
N ALA A 210 0.42 17.17 16.63
CA ALA A 210 0.78 16.13 17.58
C ALA A 210 0.67 14.67 17.06
N PHE A 211 1.20 13.73 17.85
CA PHE A 211 0.94 12.30 17.76
C PHE A 211 1.17 11.59 19.10
N THR A 212 0.45 10.50 19.34
CA THR A 212 0.66 9.66 20.54
C THR A 212 1.63 8.50 20.28
N LEU A 213 2.35 8.09 21.32
CA LEU A 213 3.10 6.85 21.47
C LEU A 213 2.69 6.11 22.75
N SER A 214 2.70 4.79 22.69
CA SER A 214 2.77 3.92 23.88
C SER A 214 3.68 2.73 23.59
N TRP A 215 4.04 1.99 24.64
CA TRP A 215 4.77 0.71 24.57
C TRP A 215 3.99 -0.41 25.29
N ASP A 216 2.76 -0.11 25.73
CA ASP A 216 1.82 -1.03 26.35
C ASP A 216 0.60 -1.17 25.41
N PRO A 217 0.39 -2.35 24.77
CA PRO A 217 -0.64 -2.54 23.76
C PRO A 217 -2.06 -2.45 24.32
N ASN A 218 -2.24 -2.49 25.65
CA ASN A 218 -3.54 -2.20 26.28
C ASN A 218 -4.09 -0.80 25.94
N TYR A 219 -3.26 0.11 25.40
CA TYR A 219 -3.68 1.44 24.96
C TYR A 219 -3.80 1.60 23.43
N ASP A 220 -3.53 0.57 22.62
CA ASP A 220 -3.57 0.72 21.16
C ASP A 220 -4.96 1.09 20.64
N ASN A 221 -6.04 0.58 21.24
CA ASN A 221 -7.40 0.98 20.84
C ASN A 221 -7.77 2.41 21.30
N LEU A 222 -7.16 2.92 22.38
CA LEU A 222 -7.25 4.35 22.74
C LEU A 222 -6.53 5.23 21.71
N LEU A 223 -5.38 4.80 21.19
CA LEU A 223 -4.69 5.50 20.11
C LEU A 223 -5.48 5.43 18.79
N ALA A 224 -6.07 4.27 18.48
CA ALA A 224 -6.91 4.07 17.29
C ALA A 224 -8.16 4.97 17.31
N ALA A 225 -8.88 5.01 18.44
CA ALA A 225 -10.05 5.86 18.65
C ALA A 225 -9.78 7.33 18.35
N VAL A 226 -8.73 7.88 18.98
CA VAL A 226 -8.34 9.29 18.82
C VAL A 226 -7.87 9.58 17.40
N LYS A 227 -7.10 8.66 16.79
CA LYS A 227 -6.69 8.84 15.40
C LYS A 227 -7.90 8.84 14.46
N ALA A 228 -8.86 7.92 14.64
CA ALA A 228 -10.07 7.84 13.83
C ALA A 228 -10.96 9.08 14.00
N ALA A 229 -11.09 9.60 15.22
CA ALA A 229 -11.81 10.83 15.52
C ALA A 229 -11.17 12.05 14.85
N THR A 230 -9.83 12.18 14.92
CA THR A 230 -9.08 13.22 14.19
C THR A 230 -9.18 13.06 12.68
N ASP A 231 -9.04 11.84 12.14
CA ASP A 231 -9.20 11.57 10.72
C ASP A 231 -10.61 11.96 10.23
N THR A 232 -11.66 11.69 11.02
CA THR A 232 -13.04 12.14 10.73
C THR A 232 -13.16 13.65 10.82
N GLY A 233 -12.61 14.30 11.84
CA GLY A 233 -12.57 15.76 11.96
C GLY A 233 -11.93 16.42 10.73
N ILE A 234 -10.77 15.91 10.28
CA ILE A 234 -10.08 16.36 9.07
C ILE A 234 -10.94 16.12 7.83
N ARG A 235 -11.50 14.91 7.68
CA ARG A 235 -12.27 14.46 6.50
C ARG A 235 -13.55 15.28 6.31
N GLU A 236 -14.27 15.54 7.40
CA GLU A 236 -15.56 16.27 7.42
C GLU A 236 -15.39 17.80 7.48
N ALA A 237 -14.24 18.33 7.93
CA ALA A 237 -13.94 19.76 7.86
C ALA A 237 -13.93 20.29 6.41
N GLY A 238 -14.38 21.53 6.21
CA GLY A 238 -14.43 22.16 4.90
C GLY A 238 -15.15 23.51 4.92
N ILE A 239 -15.06 24.28 3.84
CA ILE A 239 -15.76 25.57 3.73
C ILE A 239 -17.28 25.34 3.90
N ASP A 240 -17.94 26.25 4.60
CA ASP A 240 -19.36 26.21 4.99
C ASP A 240 -19.75 25.15 6.05
N VAL A 241 -18.83 24.29 6.51
CA VAL A 241 -19.08 23.31 7.58
C VAL A 241 -19.22 24.00 8.94
N ARG A 242 -20.18 23.54 9.75
CA ARG A 242 -20.49 24.08 11.09
C ARG A 242 -19.71 23.39 12.19
N LEU A 243 -19.11 24.17 13.09
CA LEU A 243 -18.18 23.66 14.10
C LEU A 243 -18.88 22.77 15.15
N GLY A 244 -20.07 23.13 15.63
CA GLY A 244 -20.83 22.32 16.58
C GLY A 244 -21.39 21.01 16.01
N GLU A 245 -21.56 20.93 14.68
CA GLU A 245 -21.95 19.70 13.97
C GLU A 245 -20.73 18.80 13.72
N LEU A 246 -19.60 19.39 13.33
CA LEU A 246 -18.31 18.70 13.17
C LEU A 246 -17.85 18.03 14.47
N GLY A 247 -17.97 18.72 15.60
CA GLY A 247 -17.69 18.14 16.92
C GLY A 247 -18.61 16.97 17.31
N GLY A 248 -19.83 16.93 16.76
CA GLY A 248 -20.71 15.78 16.91
C GLY A 248 -20.22 14.54 16.16
N LEU A 249 -19.65 14.72 14.96
CA LEU A 249 -19.07 13.62 14.16
C LEU A 249 -17.75 13.11 14.77
N ILE A 250 -16.95 14.01 15.35
CA ILE A 250 -15.76 13.69 16.13
C ILE A 250 -16.15 12.83 17.36
N GLN A 251 -17.16 13.27 18.11
CA GLN A 251 -17.69 12.54 19.26
C GLN A 251 -18.25 11.16 18.91
N GLU A 252 -19.13 11.09 17.91
CA GLU A 252 -19.72 9.83 17.42
C GLU A 252 -18.62 8.83 16.99
N THR A 253 -17.55 9.32 16.38
CA THR A 253 -16.40 8.47 16.02
C THR A 253 -15.62 8.03 17.26
N MET A 254 -15.31 8.94 18.19
CA MET A 254 -14.52 8.64 19.40
C MET A 254 -15.23 7.66 20.35
N GLU A 255 -16.51 7.93 20.64
CA GLU A 255 -17.32 7.15 21.60
C GLU A 255 -17.77 5.80 21.03
N SER A 256 -17.51 5.52 19.75
CA SER A 256 -17.67 4.19 19.15
C SER A 256 -16.57 3.19 19.55
N TYR A 257 -15.52 3.63 20.25
CA TYR A 257 -14.41 2.80 20.72
C TYR A 257 -14.43 2.60 22.24
N GLU A 258 -14.02 1.41 22.65
CA GLU A 258 -13.77 1.04 24.04
C GLU A 258 -12.37 0.43 24.19
N VAL A 259 -11.80 0.52 25.39
CA VAL A 259 -10.45 0.02 25.68
C VAL A 259 -10.46 -0.78 26.99
N GLU A 260 -9.91 -1.99 26.95
CA GLU A 260 -9.79 -2.85 28.12
C GLU A 260 -8.46 -2.61 28.83
N ILE A 261 -8.52 -2.32 30.14
CA ILE A 261 -7.34 -2.07 30.97
C ILE A 261 -7.49 -2.91 32.24
N GLY A 262 -6.69 -3.98 32.34
CA GLY A 262 -6.64 -4.85 33.52
C GLY A 262 -7.94 -5.60 33.81
N GLY A 263 -8.59 -6.18 32.79
CA GLY A 263 -9.84 -6.92 32.95
C GLY A 263 -11.10 -6.03 33.06
N LYS A 264 -10.98 -4.74 32.72
CA LYS A 264 -12.09 -3.79 32.77
C LYS A 264 -12.13 -2.91 31.53
N VAL A 265 -13.31 -2.85 30.91
CA VAL A 265 -13.60 -2.03 29.73
C VAL A 265 -13.90 -0.58 30.13
N TYR A 266 -13.39 0.38 29.35
CA TYR A 266 -13.63 1.82 29.46
C TYR A 266 -14.03 2.37 28.09
N PRO A 267 -15.16 3.08 27.93
CA PRO A 267 -15.46 3.79 26.69
C PRO A 267 -14.47 4.97 26.53
N VAL A 268 -13.98 5.20 25.31
CA VAL A 268 -13.09 6.32 25.01
C VAL A 268 -13.91 7.60 24.90
N LYS A 269 -13.68 8.55 25.81
CA LYS A 269 -14.40 9.83 25.84
C LYS A 269 -13.59 10.92 25.16
N PRO A 270 -14.19 11.79 24.33
CA PRO A 270 -13.56 13.05 23.97
C PRO A 270 -13.31 13.90 25.23
N ILE A 271 -12.26 14.73 25.22
CA ILE A 271 -12.08 15.73 26.28
C ILE A 271 -12.95 16.96 25.94
N GLU A 272 -14.10 17.07 26.59
CA GLU A 272 -15.18 18.02 26.23
C GLU A 272 -14.78 19.50 26.28
N ASN A 273 -13.73 19.83 27.05
CA ASN A 273 -13.21 21.18 27.23
C ASN A 273 -11.79 21.38 26.64
N LEU A 274 -11.45 20.60 25.61
CA LEU A 274 -10.40 20.90 24.65
C LEU A 274 -11.03 21.09 23.25
N SER A 275 -10.31 21.77 22.36
CA SER A 275 -10.77 22.09 21.01
C SER A 275 -9.60 22.39 20.09
N GLY A 276 -9.62 21.84 18.86
CA GLY A 276 -8.81 22.41 17.78
C GLY A 276 -9.18 23.87 17.52
N HIS A 277 -8.38 24.59 16.75
CA HIS A 277 -8.49 26.05 16.67
C HIS A 277 -8.02 26.62 15.33
N THR A 278 -8.53 27.78 14.92
CA THR A 278 -7.86 28.58 13.88
C THR A 278 -6.52 29.09 14.39
N ILE A 279 -5.53 29.09 13.50
CA ILE A 279 -4.18 29.63 13.66
C ILE A 279 -4.09 30.89 12.80
N THR A 280 -3.48 31.96 13.30
CA THR A 280 -3.18 33.19 12.53
C THR A 280 -1.68 33.48 12.54
N PRO A 281 -1.14 34.36 11.66
CA PRO A 281 0.28 34.66 11.65
C PRO A 281 0.79 35.10 13.04
N TYR A 282 1.74 34.35 13.59
CA TYR A 282 2.33 34.54 14.92
C TYR A 282 1.37 34.35 16.12
N GLN A 283 0.20 33.73 15.94
CA GLN A 283 -0.72 33.38 17.04
C GLN A 283 -1.24 31.94 16.86
N ILE A 284 -0.98 31.07 17.84
CA ILE A 284 -1.38 29.66 17.76
C ILE A 284 -2.90 29.50 17.84
N HIS A 285 -3.53 30.22 18.76
CA HIS A 285 -4.97 30.46 18.78
C HIS A 285 -5.25 31.81 18.10
N GLY A 286 -6.19 31.85 17.15
CA GLY A 286 -6.48 33.00 16.25
C GLY A 286 -7.07 34.28 16.87
N GLY A 287 -6.72 34.59 18.12
CA GLY A 287 -7.13 35.80 18.84
C GLY A 287 -8.62 35.87 19.17
N SER A 288 -9.15 37.09 19.33
CA SER A 288 -10.57 37.34 19.57
C SER A 288 -11.48 37.00 18.38
N THR A 289 -10.89 36.73 17.21
CA THR A 289 -11.54 36.21 15.99
C THR A 289 -11.36 34.71 15.81
N GLY A 290 -10.71 34.03 16.78
CA GLY A 290 -10.44 32.60 16.73
C GLY A 290 -11.72 31.76 16.81
N LYS A 291 -11.75 30.70 16.02
CA LYS A 291 -12.81 29.69 15.94
C LYS A 291 -12.30 28.40 16.58
N SER A 292 -13.03 27.87 17.56
CA SER A 292 -12.74 26.55 18.15
C SER A 292 -13.47 25.44 17.41
N VAL A 293 -12.78 24.34 17.14
CA VAL A 293 -13.32 23.07 16.64
C VAL A 293 -13.60 22.18 17.85
N PRO A 294 -14.86 22.08 18.33
CA PRO A 294 -15.16 21.30 19.53
C PRO A 294 -14.99 19.80 19.28
N LEU A 295 -14.62 19.07 20.34
CA LEU A 295 -14.51 17.60 20.33
C LEU A 295 -15.84 16.88 20.61
N VAL A 296 -16.87 17.64 20.98
CA VAL A 296 -18.22 17.18 21.33
C VAL A 296 -19.28 17.95 20.55
N LYS A 297 -20.49 17.39 20.45
CA LYS A 297 -21.61 18.07 19.80
C LYS A 297 -22.01 19.32 20.58
N THR A 298 -21.98 20.49 19.94
CA THR A 298 -22.41 21.75 20.56
C THR A 298 -23.53 22.40 19.74
N ALA A 299 -24.14 23.45 20.31
CA ALA A 299 -25.09 24.30 19.60
C ALA A 299 -24.41 25.33 18.66
N ASP A 300 -23.08 25.29 18.51
CA ASP A 300 -22.37 26.29 17.70
C ASP A 300 -22.71 26.15 16.21
N GLN A 301 -23.09 27.27 15.60
CA GLN A 301 -23.45 27.40 14.19
C GLN A 301 -22.41 28.20 13.39
N THR A 302 -21.30 28.61 14.04
CA THR A 302 -20.14 29.22 13.40
C THR A 302 -19.60 28.30 12.31
N LYS A 303 -19.20 28.89 11.19
CA LYS A 303 -18.75 28.18 10.00
C LYS A 303 -17.23 28.28 9.81
N MET A 304 -16.70 27.21 9.25
CA MET A 304 -15.42 27.23 8.54
C MET A 304 -15.57 28.02 7.22
N GLU A 305 -14.59 28.87 6.90
CA GLU A 305 -14.60 29.82 5.78
C GLU A 305 -13.44 29.59 4.80
N GLU A 306 -13.52 30.21 3.63
CA GLU A 306 -12.46 30.15 2.61
C GLU A 306 -11.24 30.95 3.06
N GLY A 307 -10.07 30.30 3.09
CA GLY A 307 -8.84 30.86 3.64
C GLY A 307 -8.61 30.60 5.14
N ASP A 308 -9.58 30.00 5.85
CA ASP A 308 -9.36 29.55 7.23
C ASP A 308 -8.22 28.51 7.30
N TYR A 309 -7.51 28.53 8.42
CA TYR A 309 -6.31 27.74 8.66
C TYR A 309 -6.39 27.17 10.08
N PHE A 310 -6.60 25.86 10.21
CA PHE A 310 -7.00 25.21 11.45
C PHE A 310 -6.01 24.14 11.91
N ALA A 311 -5.70 24.11 13.21
CA ALA A 311 -5.37 22.88 13.92
C ALA A 311 -6.64 22.02 14.04
N ILE A 312 -6.62 20.81 13.49
CA ILE A 312 -7.63 19.77 13.75
C ILE A 312 -7.00 18.72 14.65
N GLU A 313 -7.10 18.93 15.96
CA GLU A 313 -6.75 17.97 16.99
C GLU A 313 -7.99 17.32 17.61
N THR A 314 -7.82 16.10 18.12
CA THR A 314 -8.77 15.51 19.07
C THR A 314 -8.00 14.83 20.20
N PHE A 315 -8.64 14.76 21.37
CA PHE A 315 -8.13 14.13 22.58
C PHE A 315 -9.14 13.12 23.09
N GLY A 316 -8.70 11.87 23.29
CA GLY A 316 -9.47 10.82 23.93
C GLY A 316 -8.94 10.54 25.33
N SER A 317 -9.84 10.16 26.24
CA SER A 317 -9.56 9.91 27.65
C SER A 317 -10.29 8.67 28.16
N THR A 318 -9.60 7.86 28.95
CA THR A 318 -10.21 6.76 29.73
C THR A 318 -10.74 7.23 31.09
N GLY A 319 -10.60 8.53 31.38
CA GLY A 319 -10.98 9.16 32.64
C GLY A 319 -12.40 9.72 32.64
N ARG A 320 -12.53 10.99 33.03
CA ARG A 320 -13.83 11.68 33.02
C ARG A 320 -14.16 12.33 31.67
N GLY A 321 -13.16 12.56 30.80
CA GLY A 321 -13.34 13.27 29.53
C GLY A 321 -13.30 14.80 29.70
N ARG A 322 -12.51 15.30 30.66
CA ARG A 322 -12.45 16.74 31.00
C ARG A 322 -11.14 17.10 31.70
N ILE A 323 -10.44 18.13 31.23
CA ILE A 323 -9.21 18.60 31.87
C ILE A 323 -9.45 19.65 32.96
N VAL A 324 -8.48 19.78 33.86
CA VAL A 324 -8.23 20.94 34.73
C VAL A 324 -6.75 21.29 34.68
N GLU A 325 -6.43 22.56 34.92
CA GLU A 325 -5.05 23.05 35.03
C GLU A 325 -4.39 22.49 36.30
N ASN A 326 -3.18 21.92 36.18
CA ASN A 326 -2.40 21.41 37.31
C ASN A 326 -0.90 21.28 36.98
N GLY A 327 -0.06 21.06 37.98
CA GLY A 327 1.40 20.96 37.83
C GLY A 327 2.09 22.31 37.68
N GLU A 328 3.40 22.30 37.39
CA GLU A 328 4.14 23.54 37.18
C GLU A 328 3.97 24.07 35.75
N CYS A 329 3.53 25.32 35.61
CA CYS A 329 3.42 25.98 34.32
C CYS A 329 4.79 26.16 33.66
N SER A 330 4.96 25.63 32.45
CA SER A 330 6.16 25.79 31.63
C SER A 330 5.94 26.58 30.34
N HIS A 331 4.71 26.62 29.80
CA HIS A 331 4.36 27.34 28.57
C HIS A 331 3.83 28.76 28.86
N TYR A 332 4.22 29.72 28.03
CA TYR A 332 3.84 31.13 28.14
C TYR A 332 3.75 31.73 26.73
N ALA A 333 2.87 32.72 26.49
CA ALA A 333 2.88 33.50 25.26
C ALA A 333 2.60 34.98 25.56
N ARG A 334 3.16 35.91 24.79
CA ARG A 334 2.74 37.31 24.90
C ARG A 334 1.34 37.45 24.33
N ILE A 335 0.46 38.16 25.03
CA ILE A 335 -0.84 38.52 24.47
C ILE A 335 -0.59 39.45 23.26
N TYR A 336 -1.33 39.22 22.18
CA TYR A 336 -1.18 39.94 20.92
C TYR A 336 -1.50 41.43 21.12
N ASP A 337 -2.75 41.73 21.47
CA ASP A 337 -3.25 43.05 21.91
C ASP A 337 -3.02 43.29 23.41
N ALA A 338 -1.80 43.02 23.90
CA ALA A 338 -1.43 43.24 25.29
C ALA A 338 -1.68 44.70 25.73
N PRO A 339 -2.23 44.95 26.94
CA PRO A 339 -2.47 46.30 27.44
C PRO A 339 -1.15 47.04 27.67
N ASN A 340 -1.11 48.32 27.30
CA ASN A 340 0.08 49.16 27.48
C ASN A 340 0.20 49.63 28.94
N VAL A 341 0.70 48.74 29.81
CA VAL A 341 0.85 48.97 31.25
C VAL A 341 2.25 49.49 31.60
N PRO A 342 2.39 50.64 32.30
CA PRO A 342 3.69 51.17 32.73
C PRO A 342 4.42 50.30 33.77
N LEU A 343 5.17 49.30 33.31
CA LEU A 343 5.95 48.39 34.15
C LEU A 343 6.93 49.14 35.07
N ARG A 344 6.72 49.03 36.39
CA ARG A 344 7.61 49.61 37.40
C ARG A 344 8.86 48.77 37.65
N LEU A 345 8.73 47.44 37.58
CA LEU A 345 9.82 46.50 37.81
C LEU A 345 10.80 46.47 36.62
N THR A 346 12.08 46.77 36.87
CA THR A 346 13.14 46.83 35.85
C THR A 346 13.45 45.48 35.21
N SER A 347 13.43 44.39 35.99
CA SER A 347 13.61 43.04 35.44
C SER A 347 12.44 42.61 34.53
N ALA A 348 11.20 43.02 34.82
CA ALA A 348 10.07 42.79 33.91
C ALA A 348 10.18 43.57 32.60
N LYS A 349 10.70 44.82 32.64
CA LYS A 349 11.05 45.57 31.43
C LYS A 349 12.13 44.87 30.59
N SER A 350 13.15 44.32 31.24
CA SER A 350 14.21 43.57 30.55
C SER A 350 13.66 42.29 29.92
N LEU A 351 12.95 41.48 30.70
CA LEU A 351 12.36 40.21 30.24
C LEU A 351 11.35 40.42 29.10
N LEU A 352 10.50 41.45 29.17
CA LEU A 352 9.57 41.78 28.09
C LEU A 352 10.30 42.20 26.80
N LYS A 353 11.45 42.88 26.90
CA LYS A 353 12.31 43.17 25.74
C LYS A 353 12.88 41.88 25.14
N THR A 354 13.29 40.93 25.97
CA THR A 354 13.76 39.60 25.52
C THR A 354 12.63 38.79 24.86
N ILE A 355 11.43 38.76 25.44
CA ILE A 355 10.25 38.09 24.86
C ILE A 355 9.89 38.71 23.51
N ASN A 356 9.76 40.04 23.44
CA ASN A 356 9.43 40.75 22.21
C ASN A 356 10.48 40.55 21.10
N LYS A 357 11.77 40.43 21.45
CA LYS A 357 12.85 40.20 20.47
C LYS A 357 12.84 38.78 19.90
N ASN A 358 12.66 37.76 20.75
CA ASN A 358 12.94 36.37 20.37
C ASN A 358 11.69 35.53 20.09
N PHE A 359 10.51 35.92 20.59
CA PHE A 359 9.25 35.17 20.41
C PHE A 359 8.12 36.04 19.85
N GLY A 360 8.12 37.35 20.15
CA GLY A 360 7.04 38.25 19.72
C GLY A 360 5.73 37.90 20.43
N THR A 361 4.85 37.18 19.74
CA THR A 361 3.60 36.60 20.25
C THR A 361 3.53 35.08 20.13
N LEU A 362 4.57 34.44 19.58
CA LEU A 362 4.70 32.97 19.57
C LEU A 362 4.84 32.45 21.02
N PRO A 363 4.27 31.28 21.34
CA PRO A 363 4.50 30.63 22.63
C PRO A 363 5.97 30.24 22.84
N PHE A 364 6.42 30.36 24.08
CA PHE A 364 7.76 30.01 24.56
C PHE A 364 7.68 29.26 25.89
N CYS A 365 8.79 28.67 26.33
CA CYS A 365 8.88 28.04 27.64
C CYS A 365 10.09 28.53 28.44
N ARG A 366 10.14 28.16 29.73
CA ARG A 366 11.23 28.50 30.64
C ARG A 366 12.61 28.08 30.09
N ARG A 367 12.72 26.86 29.55
CA ARG A 367 13.94 26.37 28.87
C ARG A 367 14.42 27.25 27.71
N TYR A 368 13.54 28.04 27.09
CA TYR A 368 13.94 28.97 26.02
C TYR A 368 14.51 30.27 26.59
N LEU A 369 14.01 30.74 27.74
CA LEU A 369 14.61 31.84 28.50
C LEU A 369 15.98 31.43 29.06
N ASP A 370 16.07 30.23 29.63
CA ASP A 370 17.33 29.65 30.12
C ASP A 370 18.39 29.57 29.00
N ARG A 371 17.99 29.09 27.81
CA ARG A 371 18.85 29.02 26.60
C ARG A 371 19.30 30.40 26.08
N LEU A 372 18.54 31.46 26.36
CA LEU A 372 18.91 32.85 26.04
C LEU A 372 19.80 33.50 27.13
N GLY A 373 20.10 32.80 28.22
CA GLY A 373 20.91 33.30 29.34
C GLY A 373 20.14 34.17 30.34
N GLU A 374 18.81 34.25 30.23
CA GLU A 374 17.98 34.85 31.27
C GLU A 374 18.07 34.02 32.55
N SER A 375 18.16 34.67 33.72
CA SER A 375 18.20 33.96 35.00
C SER A 375 17.45 34.73 36.09
N LYS A 376 16.93 34.00 37.09
CA LYS A 376 16.11 34.55 38.19
C LYS A 376 14.85 35.30 37.70
N TYR A 377 14.41 35.03 36.48
CA TYR A 377 13.34 35.76 35.78
C TYR A 377 11.92 35.46 36.28
N LEU A 378 11.69 34.42 37.09
CA LEU A 378 10.34 34.00 37.50
C LEU A 378 9.51 35.12 38.15
N LEU A 379 10.11 35.96 39.01
CA LEU A 379 9.43 37.13 39.59
C LEU A 379 9.01 38.16 38.53
N ALA A 380 9.83 38.33 37.49
CA ALA A 380 9.54 39.22 36.37
C ALA A 380 8.47 38.63 35.44
N LEU A 381 8.52 37.32 35.16
CA LEU A 381 7.56 36.60 34.35
C LEU A 381 6.16 36.61 35.00
N ASN A 382 6.09 36.24 36.28
CA ASN A 382 4.84 36.29 37.06
C ASN A 382 4.29 37.72 37.16
N HIS A 383 5.13 38.76 37.16
CA HIS A 383 4.68 40.15 37.08
C HIS A 383 4.11 40.49 35.69
N LEU A 384 4.70 40.03 34.59
CA LEU A 384 4.15 40.22 33.24
C LEU A 384 2.79 39.52 33.06
N VAL A 385 2.62 38.33 33.65
CA VAL A 385 1.35 37.61 33.72
C VAL A 385 0.33 38.39 34.54
N ALA A 386 0.68 38.82 35.76
CA ALA A 386 -0.18 39.62 36.63
C ALA A 386 -0.49 41.04 36.10
N GLN A 387 0.06 41.46 34.96
CA GLN A 387 -0.30 42.70 34.25
C GLN A 387 -1.03 42.43 32.92
N GLY A 388 -1.35 41.18 32.59
CA GLY A 388 -2.04 40.80 31.36
C GLY A 388 -1.21 40.96 30.09
N ILE A 389 0.12 41.06 30.19
CA ILE A 389 1.02 41.23 29.04
C ILE A 389 1.43 39.86 28.48
N VAL A 390 1.59 38.88 29.37
CA VAL A 390 1.86 37.47 29.05
C VAL A 390 0.70 36.64 29.57
N CYS A 391 0.30 35.62 28.82
CA CYS A 391 -0.59 34.56 29.30
C CYS A 391 0.26 33.33 29.62
N ASP A 392 0.00 32.69 30.76
CA ASP A 392 0.59 31.41 31.15
C ASP A 392 -0.35 30.26 30.80
N TYR A 393 0.22 29.15 30.32
CA TYR A 393 -0.51 27.98 29.84
C TYR A 393 -0.08 26.76 30.68
N PRO A 394 -0.70 26.53 31.84
CA PRO A 394 -0.37 25.39 32.69
C PRO A 394 -0.74 24.05 32.03
N PRO A 395 -0.07 22.95 32.39
CA PRO A 395 -0.42 21.61 31.93
C PRO A 395 -1.87 21.22 32.23
N LEU A 396 -2.52 20.55 31.27
CA LEU A 396 -3.95 20.24 31.32
C LEU A 396 -4.18 18.75 31.61
N TYR A 397 -4.75 18.44 32.77
CA TYR A 397 -4.87 17.09 33.32
C TYR A 397 -6.32 16.59 33.44
N ASP A 398 -6.60 15.40 32.92
CA ASP A 398 -7.76 14.58 33.31
C ASP A 398 -7.45 13.88 34.66
N GLN A 399 -8.37 13.08 35.19
CA GLN A 399 -8.29 12.45 36.51
C GLN A 399 -7.04 11.57 36.67
N ILE A 400 -6.48 11.56 37.89
CA ILE A 400 -5.28 10.76 38.21
C ILE A 400 -5.56 9.27 37.94
N GLY A 401 -4.61 8.62 37.26
CA GLY A 401 -4.67 7.19 36.94
C GLY A 401 -5.33 6.85 35.59
N CYS A 402 -5.96 7.80 34.88
CA CYS A 402 -6.38 7.57 33.50
C CYS A 402 -5.21 7.73 32.51
N LYS A 403 -5.46 7.40 31.24
CA LYS A 403 -4.61 7.78 30.11
C LYS A 403 -5.39 8.68 29.17
N THR A 404 -4.68 9.59 28.53
CA THR A 404 -5.17 10.38 27.39
C THR A 404 -4.28 10.18 26.17
N ALA A 405 -4.86 10.26 24.97
CA ALA A 405 -4.17 10.26 23.68
C ALA A 405 -4.60 11.50 22.85
N GLN A 406 -3.72 11.99 21.98
CA GLN A 406 -3.91 13.12 21.06
C GLN A 406 -3.42 12.72 19.65
N PHE A 407 -4.17 13.13 18.63
CA PHE A 407 -3.71 13.14 17.23
C PHE A 407 -4.20 14.40 16.55
N GLU A 408 -3.39 14.96 15.65
CA GLU A 408 -3.66 16.27 15.08
C GLU A 408 -2.99 16.47 13.72
N HIS A 409 -3.66 17.19 12.81
CA HIS A 409 -3.04 17.81 11.63
C HIS A 409 -3.53 19.24 11.39
N THR A 410 -2.66 20.10 10.83
CA THR A 410 -3.07 21.41 10.33
C THR A 410 -3.76 21.28 8.98
N ILE A 411 -4.89 21.95 8.78
CA ILE A 411 -5.54 22.06 7.47
C ILE A 411 -5.61 23.51 7.01
N LEU A 412 -5.45 23.72 5.70
CA LEU A 412 -5.68 25.00 5.04
C LEU A 412 -6.87 24.87 4.08
N LEU A 413 -7.89 25.71 4.27
CA LEU A 413 -9.12 25.70 3.48
C LEU A 413 -8.96 26.59 2.23
N ARG A 414 -8.15 26.13 1.28
CA ARG A 414 -7.82 26.88 0.05
C ARG A 414 -9.06 27.04 -0.86
N PRO A 415 -9.13 28.09 -1.71
CA PRO A 415 -10.26 28.32 -2.61
C PRO A 415 -10.69 27.11 -3.46
N THR A 416 -9.72 26.32 -3.93
CA THR A 416 -9.95 25.16 -4.82
C THR A 416 -10.03 23.80 -4.10
N CYS A 417 -9.46 23.65 -2.90
CA CYS A 417 -9.29 22.37 -2.21
C CYS A 417 -8.90 22.53 -0.73
N LYS A 418 -8.94 21.44 0.04
CA LYS A 418 -8.41 21.36 1.42
C LYS A 418 -7.01 20.76 1.38
N GLU A 419 -6.02 21.38 2.02
CA GLU A 419 -4.64 20.86 2.10
C GLU A 419 -4.27 20.53 3.55
N VAL A 420 -4.01 19.25 3.83
CA VAL A 420 -3.71 18.70 5.16
C VAL A 420 -2.20 18.51 5.33
N ASN A 421 -1.63 19.08 6.38
CA ASN A 421 -0.21 19.03 6.72
C ASN A 421 -0.03 18.57 8.18
N PRO A 422 1.07 17.92 8.56
CA PRO A 422 2.23 17.49 7.78
C PRO A 422 2.03 16.17 7.00
N LEU A 423 0.81 15.68 6.79
CA LEU A 423 0.58 14.65 5.77
C LEU A 423 1.14 15.12 4.41
N SER A 424 1.62 14.20 3.59
CA SER A 424 2.14 14.50 2.24
C SER A 424 1.13 14.07 1.20
N ARG A 425 1.01 14.81 0.08
CA ARG A 425 0.18 14.40 -1.07
C ARG A 425 0.35 12.91 -1.38
N VAL A 426 -0.69 12.12 -1.08
CA VAL A 426 -0.80 10.73 -1.53
C VAL A 426 -0.54 10.75 -3.02
N SER A 427 0.45 9.98 -3.47
CA SER A 427 0.89 10.03 -4.87
C SER A 427 -0.15 9.37 -5.78
N GLU A 428 -1.16 10.14 -6.18
CA GLU A 428 -1.86 9.95 -7.46
C GLU A 428 -0.81 9.53 -8.50
N ARG A 429 -1.08 8.43 -9.21
CA ARG A 429 -0.06 7.66 -9.95
C ARG A 429 0.66 8.50 -11.01
N ARG A 430 1.68 9.25 -10.62
CA ARG A 430 2.57 9.98 -11.53
C ARG A 430 3.32 8.92 -12.33
N PRO A 431 3.15 8.83 -13.67
CA PRO A 431 3.86 7.83 -14.45
C PRO A 431 5.36 8.04 -14.28
N VAL A 432 6.06 6.98 -13.89
CA VAL A 432 7.49 7.03 -13.55
C VAL A 432 8.28 7.39 -14.80
N ARG A 433 8.62 8.68 -14.93
CA ARG A 433 9.41 9.22 -16.04
C ARG A 433 10.73 8.46 -16.16
N LEU A 434 11.15 8.18 -17.39
CA LEU A 434 12.29 7.30 -17.71
C LEU A 434 13.59 7.62 -16.94
N TRP A 435 13.84 8.88 -16.58
CA TRP A 435 15.01 9.29 -15.80
C TRP A 435 15.06 8.75 -14.35
N HIS A 436 13.92 8.35 -13.78
CA HIS A 436 13.88 7.73 -12.46
C HIS A 436 14.56 6.35 -12.44
N LEU A 437 14.71 5.67 -13.59
CA LEU A 437 15.40 4.39 -13.70
C LEU A 437 16.83 4.45 -13.15
N TRP A 438 17.48 5.62 -13.17
CA TRP A 438 18.82 5.80 -12.60
C TRP A 438 18.90 5.49 -11.10
N LYS A 439 17.79 5.62 -10.35
CA LYS A 439 17.75 5.29 -8.90
C LYS A 439 18.02 3.81 -8.67
N TYR A 440 17.54 2.95 -9.56
CA TYR A 440 17.70 1.50 -9.49
C TYR A 440 19.05 1.03 -10.04
N GLY A 441 19.95 1.93 -10.46
CA GLY A 441 21.25 1.57 -11.03
C GLY A 441 22.12 0.72 -10.10
N LEU A 442 22.04 0.93 -8.77
CA LEU A 442 22.69 0.08 -7.77
C LEU A 442 22.08 -1.33 -7.71
N VAL A 443 20.75 -1.42 -7.76
CA VAL A 443 20.01 -2.70 -7.81
C VAL A 443 20.34 -3.45 -9.10
N VAL A 444 20.39 -2.76 -10.24
CA VAL A 444 20.76 -3.33 -11.55
C VAL A 444 22.20 -3.87 -11.54
N VAL A 445 23.16 -3.16 -10.94
CA VAL A 445 24.54 -3.65 -10.82
C VAL A 445 24.61 -4.87 -9.90
N SER A 446 23.97 -4.83 -8.73
CA SER A 446 23.91 -5.99 -7.82
C SER A 446 23.26 -7.21 -8.48
N LYS A 447 22.11 -7.03 -9.14
CA LYS A 447 21.39 -8.08 -9.88
C LYS A 447 22.20 -8.62 -11.06
N ALA A 448 22.91 -7.76 -11.79
CA ALA A 448 23.81 -8.22 -12.85
C ALA A 448 24.94 -9.09 -12.29
N THR A 449 25.52 -8.75 -11.13
CA THR A 449 26.54 -9.57 -10.46
C THR A 449 25.97 -10.92 -10.00
N GLU A 450 24.81 -10.93 -9.33
CA GLU A 450 24.12 -12.16 -8.91
C GLU A 450 23.81 -13.07 -10.11
N MET A 451 23.22 -12.51 -11.18
CA MET A 451 22.87 -13.26 -12.39
C MET A 451 24.12 -13.77 -13.13
N THR A 452 25.20 -12.98 -13.23
CA THR A 452 26.48 -13.47 -13.79
C THR A 452 27.03 -14.63 -12.96
N GLY A 453 27.00 -14.54 -11.63
CA GLY A 453 27.40 -15.64 -10.75
C GLY A 453 26.55 -16.90 -10.94
N ALA A 454 25.23 -16.76 -11.06
CA ALA A 454 24.31 -17.86 -11.31
C ALA A 454 24.52 -18.52 -12.69
N VAL A 455 24.78 -17.73 -13.74
CA VAL A 455 25.13 -18.24 -15.09
C VAL A 455 26.46 -18.98 -15.07
N ILE A 456 27.50 -18.43 -14.44
CA ILE A 456 28.79 -19.11 -14.29
C ILE A 456 28.60 -20.44 -13.54
N ALA A 457 27.87 -20.42 -12.42
CA ALA A 457 27.62 -21.62 -11.63
C ALA A 457 26.88 -22.71 -12.42
N HIS A 458 25.86 -22.34 -13.20
CA HIS A 458 25.12 -23.26 -14.06
C HIS A 458 26.00 -23.93 -15.12
N ASN A 459 26.97 -23.21 -15.69
CA ASN A 459 27.86 -23.75 -16.72
C ASN A 459 29.04 -24.57 -16.16
N ILE A 460 29.42 -24.37 -14.88
CA ILE A 460 30.54 -25.11 -14.24
C ILE A 460 30.04 -26.32 -13.44
N TRP A 461 28.97 -26.17 -12.66
CA TRP A 461 28.46 -27.21 -11.74
C TRP A 461 27.08 -27.76 -12.13
N GLY A 462 26.50 -27.29 -13.24
CA GLY A 462 25.17 -27.68 -13.69
C GLY A 462 24.02 -26.91 -13.01
N PRO A 463 22.77 -27.17 -13.41
CA PRO A 463 21.60 -26.53 -12.81
C PRO A 463 21.33 -27.01 -11.38
N ARG A 464 20.67 -26.17 -10.57
CA ARG A 464 20.30 -26.48 -9.17
C ARG A 464 19.29 -27.63 -9.02
N ARG A 465 18.56 -27.95 -10.08
CA ARG A 465 17.50 -28.95 -10.22
C ARG A 465 17.62 -29.52 -11.63
N LYS A 466 17.32 -30.81 -11.84
CA LYS A 466 17.67 -31.53 -13.08
C LYS A 466 16.91 -31.04 -14.30
N SER A 467 15.65 -30.63 -14.14
CA SER A 467 14.81 -30.13 -15.25
C SER A 467 15.10 -28.68 -15.65
N TRP A 468 15.93 -27.95 -14.90
CA TRP A 468 16.08 -26.50 -15.09
C TRP A 468 17.04 -26.13 -16.22
N GLY A 469 16.50 -25.52 -17.27
CA GLY A 469 17.27 -24.72 -18.22
C GLY A 469 17.92 -23.47 -17.59
N ILE A 470 18.70 -22.76 -18.39
CA ILE A 470 19.36 -21.50 -17.97
C ILE A 470 18.32 -20.42 -17.65
N GLU A 471 17.15 -20.49 -18.29
CA GLU A 471 15.97 -19.65 -18.10
C GLU A 471 15.49 -19.69 -16.63
N MET A 472 15.29 -20.89 -16.08
CA MET A 472 14.90 -21.08 -14.68
C MET A 472 15.96 -20.57 -13.71
N THR A 473 17.24 -20.76 -14.05
CA THR A 473 18.35 -20.25 -13.24
C THR A 473 18.39 -18.72 -13.21
N LEU A 474 18.12 -18.06 -14.35
CA LEU A 474 18.03 -16.61 -14.45
C LEU A 474 16.80 -16.05 -13.71
N ILE A 475 15.63 -16.67 -13.89
CA ILE A 475 14.37 -16.26 -13.24
C ILE A 475 14.47 -16.38 -11.72
N THR A 476 14.91 -17.55 -11.22
CA THR A 476 15.07 -17.77 -9.77
C THR A 476 16.15 -16.85 -9.19
N SER A 477 17.32 -16.71 -9.82
CA SER A 477 18.36 -15.76 -9.38
C SER A 477 17.88 -14.30 -9.36
N PHE A 478 17.01 -13.90 -10.30
CA PHE A 478 16.44 -12.56 -10.32
C PHE A 478 15.46 -12.34 -9.15
N MET A 479 14.46 -13.22 -9.01
CA MET A 479 13.43 -13.09 -7.97
C MET A 479 13.99 -13.19 -6.55
N ARG A 480 14.88 -14.16 -6.29
CA ARG A 480 15.35 -14.55 -4.94
C ARG A 480 16.33 -13.57 -4.26
N GLY A 481 16.42 -12.35 -4.78
CA GLY A 481 17.06 -11.21 -4.11
C GLY A 481 16.33 -9.88 -4.31
N ALA A 482 15.13 -9.88 -4.92
CA ALA A 482 14.29 -8.68 -4.97
C ALA A 482 13.82 -8.29 -3.56
N GLY A 483 13.40 -9.27 -2.75
CA GLY A 483 13.03 -9.06 -1.34
C GLY A 483 14.18 -8.52 -0.48
N ARG A 484 15.44 -8.91 -0.75
CA ARG A 484 16.63 -8.41 -0.03
C ARG A 484 16.93 -6.93 -0.31
N HIS A 485 16.34 -6.36 -1.36
CA HIS A 485 16.47 -4.96 -1.75
C HIS A 485 15.15 -4.17 -1.59
N SER A 486 14.14 -4.73 -0.90
CA SER A 486 12.83 -4.09 -0.70
C SER A 486 12.92 -2.71 -0.06
N ALA A 487 13.89 -2.47 0.81
CA ALA A 487 14.14 -1.17 1.45
C ALA A 487 14.37 0.00 0.45
N LEU A 488 14.61 -0.30 -0.83
CA LEU A 488 14.82 0.67 -1.91
C LEU A 488 13.59 0.87 -2.80
N VAL A 489 12.48 0.14 -2.57
CA VAL A 489 11.31 0.07 -3.46
C VAL A 489 10.00 -0.02 -2.65
N ASP A 490 9.02 0.82 -2.97
CA ASP A 490 7.70 0.79 -2.33
C ASP A 490 6.70 -0.15 -3.05
N ILE A 491 5.62 -0.51 -2.35
CA ILE A 491 4.53 -1.36 -2.88
C ILE A 491 3.99 -0.80 -4.20
N ALA A 492 3.83 0.53 -4.30
CA ALA A 492 3.33 1.19 -5.50
C ALA A 492 4.24 0.98 -6.72
N THR A 493 5.57 1.03 -6.53
CA THR A 493 6.55 0.80 -7.59
C THR A 493 6.56 -0.66 -8.03
N ILE A 494 6.43 -1.64 -7.12
CA ILE A 494 6.36 -3.06 -7.52
C ILE A 494 5.05 -3.36 -8.26
N ARG A 495 3.90 -2.91 -7.74
CA ARG A 495 2.61 -3.00 -8.46
C ARG A 495 2.67 -2.37 -9.84
N MET A 496 3.33 -1.21 -9.98
CA MET A 496 3.53 -0.58 -11.28
C MET A 496 4.41 -1.45 -12.20
N ALA A 497 5.53 -1.99 -11.71
CA ALA A 497 6.41 -2.86 -12.48
C ALA A 497 5.68 -4.14 -12.95
N MET A 498 4.86 -4.74 -12.08
CA MET A 498 4.03 -5.90 -12.44
C MET A 498 2.92 -5.53 -13.44
N SER A 499 2.33 -4.34 -13.33
CA SER A 499 1.31 -3.88 -14.30
C SER A 499 1.85 -3.73 -15.74
N LEU A 500 3.18 -3.67 -15.94
CA LEU A 500 3.79 -3.67 -17.26
C LEU A 500 3.62 -5.01 -17.99
N SER A 501 3.40 -6.14 -17.30
CA SER A 501 3.06 -7.41 -17.99
C SER A 501 1.69 -7.34 -18.68
N GLY A 502 0.77 -6.52 -18.16
CA GLY A 502 -0.50 -6.21 -18.81
C GLY A 502 -0.39 -5.43 -20.13
N LEU A 503 0.81 -4.92 -20.46
CA LEU A 503 1.14 -4.29 -21.75
C LEU A 503 1.73 -5.29 -22.78
N ILE A 504 1.97 -6.54 -22.40
CA ILE A 504 2.32 -7.60 -23.36
C ILE A 504 1.13 -7.74 -24.34
N PRO A 505 1.36 -7.69 -25.67
CA PRO A 505 0.29 -7.84 -26.65
C PRO A 505 -0.48 -9.14 -26.43
N LEU A 506 -1.82 -9.05 -26.40
CA LEU A 506 -2.66 -10.23 -26.32
C LEU A 506 -2.38 -11.15 -27.52
N PRO A 507 -2.27 -12.48 -27.32
CA PRO A 507 -2.15 -13.41 -28.43
C PRO A 507 -3.43 -13.31 -29.28
N SER A 508 -3.28 -13.40 -30.61
CA SER A 508 -4.37 -13.14 -31.55
C SER A 508 -5.59 -14.05 -31.35
N ASP A 509 -5.39 -15.23 -30.77
CA ASP A 509 -6.39 -16.24 -30.47
C ASP A 509 -7.00 -16.13 -29.06
N ALA A 510 -6.85 -14.99 -28.37
CA ALA A 510 -7.55 -14.68 -27.12
C ALA A 510 -8.34 -13.36 -27.21
N LEU A 511 -9.50 -13.32 -26.56
CA LEU A 511 -10.30 -12.12 -26.35
C LEU A 511 -10.31 -11.80 -24.84
N VAL A 512 -9.94 -10.58 -24.49
CA VAL A 512 -9.97 -10.06 -23.11
C VAL A 512 -10.85 -8.83 -23.09
N THR A 513 -11.86 -8.83 -22.22
CA THR A 513 -12.84 -7.75 -22.06
C THR A 513 -12.85 -7.29 -20.60
N PRO A 514 -12.26 -6.12 -20.27
CA PRO A 514 -12.36 -5.53 -18.95
C PRO A 514 -13.82 -5.27 -18.56
N VAL A 515 -14.16 -5.48 -17.29
CA VAL A 515 -15.50 -5.30 -16.74
C VAL A 515 -15.40 -4.65 -15.36
N THR A 516 -16.30 -3.69 -15.10
CA THR A 516 -16.50 -3.07 -13.79
C THR A 516 -17.96 -3.27 -13.38
N PHE A 517 -18.21 -3.62 -12.11
CA PHE A 517 -19.55 -3.82 -11.59
C PHE A 517 -19.68 -3.25 -10.17
N ARG A 518 -20.88 -2.75 -9.84
CA ARG A 518 -21.19 -2.28 -8.48
C ARG A 518 -21.46 -3.44 -7.55
N VAL A 519 -20.79 -3.43 -6.40
CA VAL A 519 -21.18 -4.24 -5.26
C VAL A 519 -22.49 -3.68 -4.72
N ARG A 520 -23.43 -4.57 -4.39
CA ARG A 520 -24.69 -4.22 -3.73
C ARG A 520 -24.76 -4.99 -2.43
N ARG A 521 -25.41 -4.40 -1.43
CA ARG A 521 -25.77 -5.03 -0.16
C ARG A 521 -26.65 -6.27 -0.40
N ARG A 522 -26.16 -7.48 -0.09
CA ARG A 522 -26.84 -8.77 -0.30
C ARG A 522 -27.33 -9.44 1.00
N LYS A 523 -27.13 -8.79 2.17
CA LYS A 523 -27.33 -9.35 3.52
C LYS A 523 -26.43 -10.57 3.74
N LEU A 524 -25.12 -10.35 3.59
CA LEU A 524 -24.11 -11.36 3.91
C LEU A 524 -24.14 -11.74 5.39
N ARG A 525 -23.49 -12.86 5.71
CA ARG A 525 -23.58 -13.56 7.00
C ARG A 525 -22.17 -13.78 7.57
N GLY A 526 -22.08 -14.27 8.81
CA GLY A 526 -20.80 -14.53 9.48
C GLY A 526 -19.89 -13.30 9.46
N ILE A 527 -18.59 -13.51 9.21
CA ILE A 527 -17.55 -12.46 9.26
C ILE A 527 -17.74 -11.32 8.23
N LEU A 528 -18.63 -11.49 7.24
CA LEU A 528 -18.88 -10.48 6.20
C LEU A 528 -20.15 -9.65 6.45
N ALA A 529 -20.92 -9.94 7.51
CA ALA A 529 -22.19 -9.28 7.78
C ALA A 529 -22.04 -7.76 7.90
N ASP A 530 -21.05 -7.27 8.66
CA ASP A 530 -20.84 -5.83 8.88
C ASP A 530 -20.24 -5.12 7.66
N LEU A 531 -19.39 -5.82 6.90
CA LEU A 531 -18.83 -5.29 5.65
C LEU A 531 -19.90 -5.15 4.56
N ASP A 532 -20.84 -6.10 4.45
CA ASP A 532 -22.01 -5.94 3.58
C ASP A 532 -23.00 -4.92 4.14
N ALA A 533 -23.16 -4.84 5.47
CA ALA A 533 -23.96 -3.79 6.09
C ALA A 533 -23.42 -2.39 5.75
N ALA A 534 -22.11 -2.21 5.56
CA ALA A 534 -21.53 -0.95 5.10
C ALA A 534 -21.78 -0.64 3.59
N GLU A 535 -22.26 -1.59 2.78
CA GLU A 535 -22.44 -1.37 1.35
C GLU A 535 -23.62 -0.44 1.01
N THR A 536 -23.28 0.71 0.43
CA THR A 536 -24.22 1.72 -0.06
C THR A 536 -24.68 1.48 -1.50
N GLY A 537 -24.11 0.50 -2.21
CA GLY A 537 -24.34 0.28 -3.64
C GLY A 537 -23.49 1.14 -4.58
N HIS A 538 -22.61 1.99 -4.03
CA HIS A 538 -21.72 2.86 -4.81
C HIS A 538 -20.32 2.29 -5.06
N ARG A 539 -19.89 1.28 -4.29
CA ARG A 539 -18.56 0.67 -4.46
C ARG A 539 -18.52 -0.17 -5.74
N GLU A 540 -17.44 -0.03 -6.50
CA GLU A 540 -17.20 -0.77 -7.74
C GLU A 540 -16.01 -1.74 -7.58
N LEU A 541 -16.10 -2.89 -8.23
CA LEU A 541 -15.03 -3.88 -8.40
C LEU A 541 -14.76 -4.08 -9.89
N SER A 542 -13.50 -4.34 -10.24
CA SER A 542 -13.07 -4.63 -11.61
C SER A 542 -12.68 -6.09 -11.80
N GLY A 543 -12.47 -6.45 -13.05
CA GLY A 543 -11.94 -7.74 -13.48
C GLY A 543 -11.92 -7.81 -15.01
N GLU A 544 -11.60 -8.99 -15.54
CA GLU A 544 -11.55 -9.24 -16.97
C GLU A 544 -12.28 -10.53 -17.33
N TRP A 545 -13.14 -10.48 -18.36
CA TRP A 545 -13.59 -11.69 -19.05
C TRP A 545 -12.54 -12.10 -20.07
N VAL A 546 -11.96 -13.27 -19.89
CA VAL A 546 -10.96 -13.88 -20.77
C VAL A 546 -11.59 -15.09 -21.45
N VAL A 547 -11.50 -15.15 -22.79
CA VAL A 547 -12.00 -16.28 -23.57
C VAL A 547 -11.11 -16.59 -24.78
N GLY A 548 -10.77 -17.86 -24.98
CA GLY A 548 -10.07 -18.32 -26.19
C GLY A 548 -10.93 -18.14 -27.46
N ARG A 549 -10.33 -17.77 -28.59
CA ARG A 549 -11.03 -17.44 -29.84
C ARG A 549 -11.91 -18.61 -30.34
N ARG A 550 -11.41 -19.85 -30.30
CA ARG A 550 -12.19 -21.06 -30.67
C ARG A 550 -13.42 -21.22 -29.78
N THR A 551 -13.24 -21.17 -28.45
CA THR A 551 -14.34 -21.22 -27.46
C THR A 551 -15.35 -20.09 -27.65
N TRP A 552 -14.91 -18.85 -27.92
CA TRP A 552 -15.81 -17.73 -28.23
C TRP A 552 -16.62 -17.96 -29.51
N GLN A 553 -15.98 -18.44 -30.59
CA GLN A 553 -16.67 -18.78 -31.85
C GLN A 553 -17.69 -19.90 -31.65
N ARG A 554 -17.37 -20.93 -30.84
CA ARG A 554 -18.30 -22.01 -30.46
C ARG A 554 -19.50 -21.47 -29.66
N LEU A 555 -19.25 -20.72 -28.59
CA LEU A 555 -20.32 -20.14 -27.77
C LEU A 555 -21.22 -19.18 -28.57
N GLN A 556 -20.64 -18.41 -29.49
CA GLN A 556 -21.39 -17.50 -30.36
C GLN A 556 -22.25 -18.25 -31.40
N SER A 557 -21.75 -19.34 -31.98
CA SER A 557 -22.54 -20.15 -32.93
C SER A 557 -23.65 -20.93 -32.20
N GLU A 558 -23.36 -21.49 -31.03
CA GLU A 558 -24.38 -22.07 -30.14
C GLU A 558 -25.45 -21.04 -29.75
N TRP A 559 -25.06 -19.81 -29.38
CA TRP A 559 -26.02 -18.74 -29.05
C TRP A 559 -26.89 -18.35 -30.25
N GLN A 560 -26.30 -18.25 -31.45
CA GLN A 560 -27.05 -18.00 -32.69
C GLN A 560 -28.04 -19.13 -32.99
N GLN A 561 -27.63 -20.39 -32.85
CA GLN A 561 -28.50 -21.57 -33.02
C GLN A 561 -29.64 -21.58 -31.98
N ARG A 562 -29.34 -21.35 -30.70
CA ARG A 562 -30.35 -21.23 -29.62
C ARG A 562 -31.37 -20.13 -29.94
N ARG A 563 -30.92 -18.96 -30.41
CA ARG A 563 -31.80 -17.82 -30.75
C ARG A 563 -32.61 -18.07 -32.03
N ALA A 564 -32.06 -18.78 -33.00
CA ALA A 564 -32.78 -19.19 -34.21
C ALA A 564 -33.85 -20.25 -33.90
N ALA A 565 -33.50 -21.27 -33.10
CA ALA A 565 -34.43 -22.31 -32.67
C ALA A 565 -35.60 -21.73 -31.86
N ALA A 566 -35.32 -20.87 -30.88
CA ALA A 566 -36.33 -20.19 -30.08
C ALA A 566 -37.24 -19.23 -30.90
N ALA A 567 -36.76 -18.74 -32.05
CA ALA A 567 -37.56 -17.95 -32.98
C ALA A 567 -38.36 -18.79 -33.99
N ALA A 568 -38.06 -20.09 -34.12
CA ALA A 568 -38.66 -21.00 -35.09
C ALA A 568 -39.64 -22.01 -34.46
N SER A 569 -39.57 -22.26 -33.15
CA SER A 569 -40.35 -23.31 -32.47
C SER A 569 -41.68 -22.80 -31.89
N THR A 570 -42.80 -23.05 -32.57
CA THR A 570 -44.15 -22.93 -31.95
C THR A 570 -44.54 -24.18 -31.15
N GLU A 571 -43.88 -25.31 -31.38
CA GLU A 571 -44.03 -26.56 -30.63
C GLU A 571 -42.66 -27.08 -30.14
N LYS A 572 -42.69 -27.97 -29.15
CA LYS A 572 -41.49 -28.55 -28.51
C LYS A 572 -40.77 -29.53 -29.44
N ALA A 573 -39.95 -29.00 -30.35
CA ALA A 573 -38.95 -29.80 -31.04
C ALA A 573 -38.00 -30.45 -30.02
N ASN A 574 -37.53 -31.67 -30.32
CA ASN A 574 -36.62 -32.41 -29.44
C ASN A 574 -35.20 -31.84 -29.58
N ILE A 575 -34.86 -30.84 -28.76
CA ILE A 575 -33.56 -30.15 -28.80
C ILE A 575 -32.46 -31.14 -28.38
N PRO A 576 -31.34 -31.26 -29.13
CA PRO A 576 -30.20 -32.07 -28.73
C PRO A 576 -29.68 -31.72 -27.33
N GLU A 577 -29.14 -32.71 -26.64
CA GLU A 577 -28.67 -32.56 -25.26
C GLU A 577 -27.58 -31.48 -25.17
N GLN A 578 -27.81 -30.48 -24.31
CA GLN A 578 -27.15 -29.19 -24.43
C GLN A 578 -25.82 -29.18 -23.67
N LYS A 579 -24.70 -28.99 -24.39
CA LYS A 579 -23.39 -28.75 -23.76
C LYS A 579 -23.49 -27.51 -22.87
N ARG A 580 -23.43 -27.71 -21.55
CA ARG A 580 -23.51 -26.63 -20.55
C ARG A 580 -22.32 -25.68 -20.75
N GLU A 581 -22.59 -24.37 -20.71
CA GLU A 581 -21.52 -23.37 -20.75
C GLU A 581 -20.74 -23.40 -19.44
N ARG A 582 -19.41 -23.52 -19.53
CA ARG A 582 -18.49 -23.51 -18.39
C ARG A 582 -17.98 -22.10 -18.12
N VAL A 583 -17.99 -21.69 -16.85
CA VAL A 583 -17.42 -20.43 -16.38
C VAL A 583 -16.41 -20.72 -15.27
N VAL A 584 -15.24 -20.10 -15.34
CA VAL A 584 -14.24 -20.17 -14.27
C VAL A 584 -14.17 -18.82 -13.56
N LEU A 585 -14.49 -18.77 -12.27
CA LEU A 585 -14.16 -17.62 -11.43
C LEU A 585 -12.68 -17.74 -11.05
N TYR A 586 -11.83 -16.87 -11.58
CA TYR A 586 -10.39 -16.89 -11.34
C TYR A 586 -9.97 -15.76 -10.40
N ILE A 587 -9.28 -16.12 -9.31
CA ILE A 587 -8.80 -15.20 -8.28
C ILE A 587 -7.26 -15.24 -8.27
N HIS A 588 -6.63 -14.12 -8.63
CA HIS A 588 -5.19 -14.06 -8.85
C HIS A 588 -4.37 -14.12 -7.55
N GLY A 589 -3.14 -14.63 -7.63
CA GLY A 589 -2.16 -14.61 -6.56
C GLY A 589 -1.53 -13.24 -6.29
N GLY A 590 -0.23 -13.23 -5.99
CA GLY A 590 0.50 -12.02 -5.63
C GLY A 590 0.35 -11.59 -4.17
N ALA A 591 0.33 -12.57 -3.24
CA ALA A 591 0.45 -12.36 -1.80
C ALA A 591 -0.53 -11.32 -1.20
N PHE A 592 -1.76 -11.26 -1.71
CA PHE A 592 -2.80 -10.27 -1.38
C PHE A 592 -2.48 -8.79 -1.64
N PHE A 593 -1.27 -8.43 -2.09
CA PHE A 593 -0.83 -7.03 -2.17
C PHE A 593 -0.17 -6.62 -3.50
N LEU A 594 0.17 -7.55 -4.42
CA LEU A 594 1.04 -7.27 -5.58
C LEU A 594 0.38 -7.27 -6.96
N SER A 595 -0.55 -8.20 -7.23
CA SER A 595 -0.96 -8.60 -8.58
C SER A 595 -2.32 -8.02 -9.01
N SER A 596 -2.75 -8.36 -10.22
CA SER A 596 -4.04 -8.04 -10.84
C SER A 596 -4.41 -9.07 -11.90
N ALA A 597 -5.69 -9.15 -12.27
CA ALA A 597 -6.19 -10.04 -13.33
C ALA A 597 -5.41 -9.88 -14.65
N ALA A 598 -5.12 -8.63 -15.03
CA ALA A 598 -4.36 -8.30 -16.23
C ALA A 598 -2.88 -8.78 -16.19
N SER A 599 -2.30 -8.94 -15.00
CA SER A 599 -0.92 -9.41 -14.85
C SER A 599 -0.80 -10.94 -14.92
N GLN A 600 -1.83 -11.69 -14.47
CA GLN A 600 -1.89 -13.16 -14.56
C GLN A 600 -2.53 -13.69 -15.86
N ARG A 601 -2.54 -12.89 -16.93
CA ARG A 601 -3.01 -13.35 -18.26
C ARG A 601 -2.21 -14.54 -18.83
N LEU A 602 -0.97 -14.73 -18.39
CA LEU A 602 -0.18 -15.93 -18.70
C LEU A 602 -0.78 -17.23 -18.14
N ILE A 603 -1.66 -17.14 -17.12
CA ILE A 603 -2.37 -18.29 -16.54
C ILE A 603 -3.82 -18.30 -17.06
N SER A 604 -4.53 -17.18 -17.01
CA SER A 604 -5.97 -17.13 -17.35
C SER A 604 -6.27 -17.33 -18.84
N ILE A 605 -5.35 -16.98 -19.75
CA ILE A 605 -5.53 -17.24 -21.19
C ILE A 605 -5.38 -18.75 -21.50
N PRO A 606 -4.29 -19.44 -21.12
CA PRO A 606 -4.23 -20.91 -21.24
C PRO A 606 -5.39 -21.60 -20.53
N LEU A 607 -5.70 -21.24 -19.28
CA LEU A 607 -6.81 -21.81 -18.51
C LEU A 607 -8.13 -21.80 -19.29
N SER A 608 -8.48 -20.68 -19.94
CA SER A 608 -9.66 -20.60 -20.81
C SER A 608 -9.60 -21.54 -22.01
N LYS A 609 -8.45 -21.61 -22.70
CA LYS A 609 -8.25 -22.46 -23.88
C LYS A 609 -8.36 -23.95 -23.55
N TYR A 610 -7.62 -24.39 -22.53
CA TYR A 610 -7.60 -25.80 -22.13
C TYR A 610 -8.95 -26.24 -21.54
N THR A 611 -9.61 -25.45 -20.70
CA THR A 611 -10.90 -25.87 -20.08
C THR A 611 -12.15 -25.69 -20.98
N ASP A 612 -12.00 -25.09 -22.18
CA ASP A 612 -13.09 -24.70 -23.10
C ASP A 612 -14.16 -23.82 -22.41
N ALA A 613 -13.70 -22.90 -21.55
CA ALA A 613 -14.53 -22.11 -20.64
C ALA A 613 -14.27 -20.59 -20.75
N ARG A 614 -15.27 -19.78 -20.35
CA ARG A 614 -15.07 -18.34 -20.12
C ARG A 614 -14.47 -18.14 -18.73
N VAL A 615 -13.30 -17.51 -18.63
CA VAL A 615 -12.69 -17.15 -17.36
C VAL A 615 -13.13 -15.73 -16.98
N PHE A 616 -13.64 -15.55 -15.77
CA PHE A 616 -13.86 -14.25 -15.15
C PHE A 616 -12.78 -14.04 -14.09
N ALA A 617 -11.76 -13.27 -14.44
CA ALA A 617 -10.64 -12.94 -13.57
C ALA A 617 -10.98 -11.71 -12.72
N LEU A 618 -11.00 -11.87 -11.39
CA LEU A 618 -11.37 -10.81 -10.45
C LEU A 618 -10.15 -9.97 -10.04
N ASP A 619 -10.25 -8.64 -10.12
CA ASP A 619 -9.36 -7.74 -9.36
C ASP A 619 -10.01 -7.48 -7.98
N TYR A 620 -9.58 -8.22 -6.95
CA TYR A 620 -9.99 -7.92 -5.57
C TYR A 620 -9.15 -6.75 -5.02
N ARG A 621 -9.70 -6.00 -4.05
CA ARG A 621 -8.95 -4.89 -3.45
C ARG A 621 -7.76 -5.42 -2.66
N LEU A 622 -6.60 -4.82 -2.86
CA LEU A 622 -5.33 -5.28 -2.33
C LEU A 622 -5.04 -4.72 -0.93
N ALA A 623 -4.32 -5.50 -0.13
CA ALA A 623 -3.70 -5.01 1.10
C ALA A 623 -2.50 -4.09 0.79
N PRO A 624 -2.12 -3.12 1.65
CA PRO A 624 -2.74 -2.80 2.94
C PRO A 624 -4.00 -1.92 2.84
N GLU A 625 -4.37 -1.43 1.65
CA GLU A 625 -5.55 -0.57 1.46
C GLU A 625 -6.88 -1.30 1.70
N THR A 626 -6.90 -2.63 1.59
CA THR A 626 -8.00 -3.49 2.02
C THR A 626 -7.43 -4.78 2.62
N ARG A 627 -7.43 -4.85 3.95
CA ARG A 627 -6.98 -5.98 4.77
C ARG A 627 -8.07 -7.05 4.88
N PHE A 628 -7.71 -8.24 5.38
CA PHE A 628 -8.66 -9.29 5.78
C PHE A 628 -9.77 -8.72 6.71
N PRO A 629 -11.06 -9.09 6.55
CA PRO A 629 -11.64 -10.00 5.55
C PRO A 629 -12.12 -9.30 4.26
N GLY A 630 -11.67 -8.06 3.99
CA GLY A 630 -12.10 -7.26 2.83
C GLY A 630 -11.93 -7.93 1.45
N PRO A 631 -10.82 -8.63 1.14
CA PRO A 631 -10.68 -9.34 -0.13
C PRO A 631 -11.63 -10.54 -0.26
N LEU A 632 -12.04 -11.16 0.85
CA LEU A 632 -13.04 -12.23 0.85
C LEU A 632 -14.43 -11.69 0.55
N HIS A 633 -14.76 -10.48 1.04
CA HIS A 633 -15.96 -9.77 0.62
C HIS A 633 -16.00 -9.54 -0.89
N ASP A 634 -14.86 -9.24 -1.51
CA ASP A 634 -14.77 -9.03 -2.96
C ASP A 634 -14.92 -10.34 -3.74
N ALA A 635 -14.29 -11.42 -3.27
CA ALA A 635 -14.45 -12.77 -3.83
C ALA A 635 -15.92 -13.27 -3.76
N VAL A 636 -16.58 -13.10 -2.61
CA VAL A 636 -18.01 -13.43 -2.42
C VAL A 636 -18.89 -12.54 -3.31
N SER A 637 -18.58 -11.25 -3.40
CA SER A 637 -19.29 -10.31 -4.28
C SER A 637 -19.20 -10.71 -5.76
N ALA A 638 -18.03 -11.22 -6.20
CA ALA A 638 -17.80 -11.72 -7.54
C ALA A 638 -18.51 -13.04 -7.82
N TYR A 639 -18.53 -13.98 -6.86
CA TYR A 639 -19.28 -15.23 -7.00
C TYR A 639 -20.78 -14.99 -7.10
N LEU A 640 -21.35 -14.20 -6.17
CA LEU A 640 -22.78 -13.85 -6.21
C LEU A 640 -23.13 -12.95 -7.41
N ARG A 641 -22.16 -12.22 -7.98
CA ARG A 641 -22.33 -11.53 -9.27
C ARG A 641 -22.51 -12.51 -10.43
N LEU A 642 -21.81 -13.65 -10.44
CA LEU A 642 -22.02 -14.70 -11.46
C LEU A 642 -23.40 -15.37 -11.28
N VAL A 643 -23.72 -15.79 -10.05
CA VAL A 643 -24.92 -16.59 -9.76
C VAL A 643 -26.21 -15.74 -9.79
N GLU A 644 -26.27 -14.63 -9.06
CA GLU A 644 -27.52 -13.87 -8.85
C GLU A 644 -27.76 -12.80 -9.93
N ASP A 645 -26.73 -12.06 -10.33
CA ASP A 645 -26.89 -10.98 -11.31
C ASP A 645 -26.81 -11.49 -12.76
N LEU A 646 -25.88 -12.39 -13.06
CA LEU A 646 -25.67 -12.94 -14.39
C LEU A 646 -26.39 -14.29 -14.62
N HIS A 647 -27.07 -14.82 -13.60
CA HIS A 647 -27.92 -16.02 -13.68
C HIS A 647 -27.18 -17.27 -14.19
N ILE A 648 -25.88 -17.38 -13.88
CA ILE A 648 -25.06 -18.54 -14.21
C ILE A 648 -25.32 -19.62 -13.14
N PRO A 649 -25.79 -20.82 -13.49
CA PRO A 649 -26.01 -21.89 -12.51
C PRO A 649 -24.74 -22.22 -11.75
N ALA A 650 -24.84 -22.45 -10.44
CA ALA A 650 -23.69 -22.68 -9.58
C ALA A 650 -22.87 -23.92 -10.03
N GLU A 651 -23.55 -24.96 -10.51
CA GLU A 651 -22.91 -26.16 -11.05
C GLU A 651 -22.19 -25.95 -12.39
N ASN A 652 -22.39 -24.80 -13.06
CA ASN A 652 -21.63 -24.42 -14.25
C ASN A 652 -20.36 -23.60 -13.92
N ILE A 653 -20.14 -23.27 -12.64
CA ILE A 653 -19.00 -22.46 -12.17
C ILE A 653 -17.93 -23.37 -11.55
N ILE A 654 -16.69 -23.21 -12.01
CA ILE A 654 -15.47 -23.71 -11.36
C ILE A 654 -14.79 -22.51 -10.68
N VAL A 655 -14.26 -22.67 -9.47
CA VAL A 655 -13.43 -21.62 -8.83
C VAL A 655 -11.96 -21.99 -8.96
N CYS A 656 -11.14 -21.05 -9.40
CA CYS A 656 -9.72 -21.26 -9.68
C CYS A 656 -8.87 -20.13 -9.08
N GLY A 657 -7.64 -20.44 -8.67
CA GLY A 657 -6.73 -19.42 -8.15
C GLY A 657 -5.32 -19.94 -7.86
N ASP A 658 -4.36 -19.03 -7.90
CA ASP A 658 -2.94 -19.29 -7.63
C ASP A 658 -2.49 -18.62 -6.33
N SER A 659 -1.55 -19.24 -5.60
CA SER A 659 -0.92 -18.65 -4.41
C SER A 659 -1.97 -18.16 -3.38
N ALA A 660 -1.83 -16.93 -2.90
CA ALA A 660 -2.80 -16.22 -2.08
C ALA A 660 -4.22 -16.13 -2.68
N GLY A 661 -4.37 -16.14 -4.01
CA GLY A 661 -5.66 -16.19 -4.70
C GLY A 661 -6.31 -17.57 -4.63
N GLY A 662 -5.51 -18.64 -4.61
CA GLY A 662 -5.95 -19.99 -4.27
C GLY A 662 -6.43 -20.08 -2.81
N GLY A 663 -5.67 -19.48 -1.88
CA GLY A 663 -6.08 -19.39 -0.46
C GLY A 663 -7.41 -18.63 -0.28
N LEU A 664 -7.52 -17.47 -0.93
CA LEU A 664 -8.75 -16.67 -0.95
C LEU A 664 -9.93 -17.41 -1.60
N SER A 665 -9.66 -18.25 -2.59
CA SER A 665 -10.67 -19.11 -3.22
C SER A 665 -11.15 -20.23 -2.29
N LEU A 666 -10.26 -20.86 -1.53
CA LEU A 666 -10.65 -21.87 -0.55
C LEU A 666 -11.44 -21.25 0.61
N ALA A 667 -11.04 -20.06 1.07
CA ALA A 667 -11.82 -19.26 2.03
C ALA A 667 -13.22 -18.89 1.47
N LEU A 668 -13.34 -18.59 0.18
CA LEU A 668 -14.63 -18.39 -0.51
C LEU A 668 -15.48 -19.66 -0.48
N LEU A 669 -14.93 -20.83 -0.81
CA LEU A 669 -15.66 -22.11 -0.78
C LEU A 669 -16.20 -22.43 0.62
N MET A 670 -15.36 -22.28 1.64
CA MET A 670 -15.73 -22.46 3.05
C MET A 670 -16.83 -21.46 3.44
N TYR A 671 -16.65 -20.18 3.16
CA TYR A 671 -17.66 -19.15 3.45
C TYR A 671 -19.02 -19.46 2.78
N LEU A 672 -19.02 -19.91 1.51
CA LEU A 672 -20.26 -20.26 0.80
C LEU A 672 -20.98 -21.42 1.49
N ARG A 673 -20.26 -22.50 1.84
CA ARG A 673 -20.80 -23.64 2.60
C ARG A 673 -21.34 -23.19 3.96
N ASP A 674 -20.50 -22.54 4.76
CA ASP A 674 -20.76 -22.20 6.17
C ASP A 674 -21.95 -21.25 6.33
N ASN A 675 -22.25 -20.47 5.30
CA ASN A 675 -23.37 -19.53 5.26
C ASN A 675 -24.54 -20.01 4.38
N ALA A 676 -24.51 -21.27 3.90
CA ALA A 676 -25.54 -21.93 3.09
C ALA A 676 -25.90 -21.20 1.78
N TYR A 677 -24.89 -20.74 1.05
CA TYR A 677 -25.00 -20.33 -0.36
C TYR A 677 -24.76 -21.54 -1.30
N PRO A 678 -25.19 -21.49 -2.56
CA PRO A 678 -24.81 -22.48 -3.57
C PRO A 678 -23.28 -22.58 -3.68
N LEU A 679 -22.79 -23.82 -3.87
CA LEU A 679 -21.37 -24.10 -4.11
C LEU A 679 -21.10 -24.27 -5.62
N PRO A 680 -19.90 -23.89 -6.10
CA PRO A 680 -19.44 -24.24 -7.45
C PRO A 680 -19.31 -25.77 -7.62
N SER A 681 -19.29 -26.25 -8.86
CA SER A 681 -19.17 -27.69 -9.13
C SER A 681 -17.79 -28.27 -8.84
N ALA A 682 -16.72 -27.48 -9.00
CA ALA A 682 -15.35 -27.92 -8.75
C ALA A 682 -14.41 -26.74 -8.43
N ALA A 683 -13.20 -27.09 -7.99
CA ALA A 683 -12.15 -26.14 -7.60
C ALA A 683 -10.77 -26.52 -8.18
N ILE A 684 -9.94 -25.54 -8.55
CA ILE A 684 -8.60 -25.77 -9.15
C ILE A 684 -7.57 -24.78 -8.57
N PHE A 685 -6.60 -25.26 -7.78
CA PHE A 685 -5.67 -24.39 -7.06
C PHE A 685 -4.19 -24.84 -7.07
N ASN A 686 -3.29 -23.86 -7.15
CA ASN A 686 -2.01 -23.86 -6.43
C ASN A 686 -2.17 -22.84 -5.28
N VAL A 687 -1.72 -23.15 -4.06
CA VAL A 687 -2.34 -22.56 -2.85
C VAL A 687 -1.33 -22.11 -1.81
N ALA A 688 -1.52 -20.89 -1.29
CA ALA A 688 -1.00 -20.49 0.03
C ALA A 688 -2.15 -20.55 1.03
N VAL A 689 -1.99 -21.31 2.12
CA VAL A 689 -3.07 -21.63 3.07
C VAL A 689 -2.67 -21.56 4.55
N ASP A 690 -1.38 -21.45 4.86
CA ASP A 690 -0.86 -21.26 6.22
C ASP A 690 -0.09 -19.93 6.36
N LEU A 691 -0.75 -18.91 6.91
CA LEU A 691 -0.07 -17.64 7.24
C LEU A 691 0.86 -17.75 8.47
N THR A 692 0.87 -18.87 9.20
CA THR A 692 1.87 -19.11 10.27
C THR A 692 3.23 -19.54 9.74
N MET A 693 3.30 -20.01 8.47
CA MET A 693 4.50 -20.57 7.84
C MET A 693 5.13 -21.71 8.65
N SER A 694 4.31 -22.65 9.13
CA SER A 694 4.72 -23.68 10.09
C SER A 694 5.44 -24.89 9.48
N CYS A 695 5.50 -25.00 8.15
CA CYS A 695 5.95 -26.20 7.45
C CYS A 695 7.43 -26.17 7.00
N GLU A 696 8.11 -27.32 7.04
CA GLU A 696 9.56 -27.46 6.77
C GLU A 696 9.98 -27.01 5.35
N SER A 697 9.11 -27.15 4.34
CA SER A 697 9.39 -26.67 2.98
C SER A 697 9.71 -25.17 2.89
N TRP A 698 9.31 -24.35 3.87
CA TRP A 698 9.72 -22.94 3.93
C TRP A 698 11.23 -22.74 4.14
N ASP A 699 11.89 -23.64 4.87
CA ASP A 699 13.35 -23.67 5.01
C ASP A 699 13.99 -24.55 3.92
N SER A 700 13.44 -25.75 3.67
CA SER A 700 14.08 -26.73 2.77
C SER A 700 14.05 -26.31 1.28
N ASN A 701 13.08 -25.51 0.86
CA ASN A 701 12.94 -25.02 -0.52
C ASN A 701 13.30 -23.55 -0.74
N GLU A 702 13.66 -22.76 0.29
CA GLU A 702 14.36 -21.46 0.13
C GLU A 702 15.60 -21.54 -0.80
N PRO A 703 16.39 -22.64 -0.83
CA PRO A 703 17.46 -22.83 -1.83
C PRO A 703 17.01 -23.00 -3.29
N TYR A 704 15.71 -23.11 -3.60
CA TYR A 704 15.18 -23.35 -4.95
C TYR A 704 14.09 -22.35 -5.40
N ASP A 705 13.08 -22.07 -4.60
CA ASP A 705 11.84 -21.40 -5.04
C ASP A 705 11.98 -19.90 -5.38
N VAL A 706 11.05 -19.36 -6.18
CA VAL A 706 10.96 -17.92 -6.53
C VAL A 706 10.40 -17.05 -5.40
N VAL A 707 9.70 -17.62 -4.42
CA VAL A 707 9.13 -16.89 -3.27
C VAL A 707 10.23 -16.49 -2.28
N PRO A 708 10.37 -15.19 -1.93
CA PRO A 708 11.31 -14.77 -0.89
C PRO A 708 10.72 -15.00 0.51
N PHE A 709 11.50 -15.59 1.42
CA PHE A 709 11.10 -15.75 2.83
C PHE A 709 10.76 -14.38 3.46
N PRO A 710 9.54 -14.16 3.98
CA PRO A 710 9.14 -12.90 4.56
C PRO A 710 9.70 -12.73 5.98
N THR A 711 10.45 -11.66 6.22
CA THR A 711 10.99 -11.33 7.55
C THR A 711 10.11 -10.30 8.28
N ALA A 712 10.02 -10.40 9.61
CA ALA A 712 9.16 -9.53 10.42
C ALA A 712 9.55 -8.03 10.36
N ALA A 713 10.81 -7.72 10.04
CA ALA A 713 11.31 -6.34 9.90
C ALA A 713 11.11 -5.74 8.49
N ASN A 714 10.55 -6.48 7.53
CA ASN A 714 10.35 -6.03 6.16
C ASN A 714 8.98 -5.37 6.01
N HIS A 715 8.92 -4.11 5.54
CA HIS A 715 7.66 -3.40 5.26
C HIS A 715 6.84 -4.02 4.11
N MET A 716 7.42 -5.01 3.42
CA MET A 716 6.79 -5.82 2.37
C MET A 716 6.29 -7.19 2.87
N ASN A 717 6.27 -7.43 4.19
CA ASN A 717 5.81 -8.70 4.76
C ASN A 717 4.31 -8.93 4.43
N PRO A 718 3.94 -9.99 3.69
CA PRO A 718 2.59 -10.16 3.18
C PRO A 718 1.57 -10.42 4.29
N ILE A 719 1.96 -11.13 5.35
CA ILE A 719 1.10 -11.46 6.49
C ILE A 719 0.75 -10.19 7.26
N ALA A 720 1.78 -9.37 7.57
CA ALA A 720 1.61 -8.09 8.24
C ALA A 720 0.85 -7.06 7.39
N LEU A 721 0.98 -7.09 6.05
CA LEU A 721 0.18 -6.25 5.15
C LEU A 721 -1.28 -6.70 5.10
N TYR A 722 -1.53 -8.02 4.98
CA TYR A 722 -2.87 -8.61 4.77
C TYR A 722 -3.73 -8.60 6.04
N LEU A 723 -3.17 -8.99 7.19
CA LEU A 723 -3.89 -9.02 8.47
C LEU A 723 -3.77 -7.69 9.23
N GLY A 724 -2.69 -6.93 9.00
CA GLY A 724 -2.47 -5.64 9.65
C GLY A 724 -2.29 -5.77 11.15
N ASP A 725 -2.99 -4.93 11.90
CA ASP A 725 -2.96 -4.91 13.35
C ASP A 725 -3.73 -6.13 13.94
N GLY A 726 -4.51 -6.84 13.11
CA GLY A 726 -5.21 -8.08 13.46
C GLY A 726 -4.39 -9.37 13.27
N VAL A 727 -3.06 -9.30 13.11
CA VAL A 727 -2.20 -10.50 12.97
C VAL A 727 -2.47 -11.51 14.07
N GLU A 728 -2.39 -11.12 15.35
CA GLU A 728 -2.52 -12.05 16.49
C GLU A 728 -3.91 -12.70 16.57
N GLN A 729 -4.96 -12.00 16.13
CA GLN A 729 -6.34 -12.50 16.12
C GLN A 729 -6.62 -13.44 14.94
N TYR A 730 -6.05 -13.16 13.75
CA TYR A 730 -6.46 -13.80 12.50
C TYR A 730 -5.44 -14.76 11.89
N LEU A 731 -4.22 -14.90 12.44
CA LEU A 731 -3.15 -15.73 11.86
C LEU A 731 -3.56 -17.18 11.57
N THR A 732 -4.37 -17.78 12.45
CA THR A 732 -4.90 -19.15 12.31
C THR A 732 -6.41 -19.17 12.03
N HIS A 733 -7.02 -18.03 11.68
CA HIS A 733 -8.46 -17.96 11.46
C HIS A 733 -8.84 -18.68 10.14
N PRO A 734 -9.84 -19.57 10.11
CA PRO A 734 -10.12 -20.43 8.95
C PRO A 734 -10.35 -19.73 7.60
N TYR A 735 -10.78 -18.47 7.58
CA TYR A 735 -10.94 -17.70 6.34
C TYR A 735 -9.70 -16.86 5.95
N ALA A 736 -8.69 -16.78 6.81
CA ALA A 736 -7.42 -16.08 6.56
C ALA A 736 -6.28 -17.07 6.27
N SER A 737 -6.23 -18.16 7.05
CA SER A 737 -5.38 -19.33 6.85
C SER A 737 -6.26 -20.58 6.69
N PRO A 738 -6.74 -20.88 5.47
CA PRO A 738 -7.62 -22.02 5.20
C PRO A 738 -7.14 -23.37 5.72
N LEU A 739 -5.83 -23.59 5.90
CA LEU A 739 -5.29 -24.86 6.41
C LEU A 739 -5.86 -25.25 7.77
N PHE A 740 -6.25 -24.29 8.61
CA PHE A 740 -6.84 -24.53 9.93
C PHE A 740 -8.37 -24.80 9.89
N GLY A 741 -9.00 -24.68 8.72
CA GLY A 741 -10.44 -24.89 8.55
C GLY A 741 -10.90 -26.35 8.52
N ASP A 742 -12.22 -26.52 8.56
CA ASP A 742 -12.93 -27.75 8.15
C ASP A 742 -13.20 -27.70 6.64
N PHE A 743 -13.00 -28.84 5.97
CA PHE A 743 -13.21 -29.03 4.53
C PHE A 743 -14.41 -29.94 4.20
N THR A 744 -15.13 -30.45 5.21
CA THR A 744 -16.29 -31.32 5.03
C THR A 744 -17.33 -30.62 4.13
N GLY A 745 -17.85 -31.34 3.13
CA GLY A 745 -18.88 -30.80 2.23
C GLY A 745 -18.43 -29.72 1.24
N LEU A 746 -17.12 -29.52 1.05
CA LEU A 746 -16.61 -28.72 -0.07
C LEU A 746 -16.66 -29.51 -1.40
N PRO A 747 -16.72 -28.82 -2.56
CA PRO A 747 -16.75 -29.50 -3.87
C PRO A 747 -15.42 -30.17 -4.21
N PRO A 748 -15.41 -31.12 -5.19
CA PRO A 748 -14.20 -31.74 -5.71
C PRO A 748 -13.11 -30.73 -6.09
N MET A 749 -11.86 -31.05 -5.80
CA MET A 749 -10.73 -30.14 -5.96
C MET A 749 -9.51 -30.77 -6.63
N LEU A 750 -8.98 -30.07 -7.63
CA LEU A 750 -7.64 -30.27 -8.19
C LEU A 750 -6.67 -29.35 -7.48
N ILE A 751 -5.63 -29.94 -6.89
CA ILE A 751 -4.58 -29.26 -6.13
C ILE A 751 -3.25 -29.56 -6.82
N GLN A 752 -2.53 -28.53 -7.27
CA GLN A 752 -1.25 -28.66 -7.98
C GLN A 752 -0.12 -27.94 -7.23
N ALA A 753 0.95 -28.68 -6.95
CA ALA A 753 2.16 -28.19 -6.28
C ALA A 753 3.43 -28.50 -7.09
N GLY A 754 4.50 -27.75 -6.87
CA GLY A 754 5.85 -28.06 -7.32
C GLY A 754 6.73 -28.56 -6.16
N ASP A 755 7.51 -29.62 -6.36
CA ASP A 755 8.37 -30.16 -5.29
C ASP A 755 9.50 -29.20 -4.85
N ALA A 756 9.81 -28.19 -5.68
CA ALA A 756 10.79 -27.16 -5.36
C ALA A 756 10.16 -25.84 -4.85
N GLU A 757 8.85 -25.81 -4.54
CA GLU A 757 8.17 -24.62 -3.97
C GLU A 757 8.14 -24.62 -2.43
N VAL A 758 8.16 -23.44 -1.80
CA VAL A 758 8.16 -23.33 -0.32
C VAL A 758 6.83 -23.73 0.31
N LEU A 759 5.74 -23.68 -0.45
CA LEU A 759 4.38 -24.04 -0.01
C LEU A 759 4.07 -25.55 -0.13
N ARG A 760 5.01 -26.37 -0.62
CA ARG A 760 4.77 -27.78 -0.94
C ARG A 760 4.08 -28.54 0.19
N ASP A 761 4.57 -28.39 1.41
CA ASP A 761 4.12 -29.20 2.55
C ASP A 761 2.74 -28.74 3.08
N GLU A 762 2.45 -27.44 3.06
CA GLU A 762 1.11 -26.92 3.41
C GLU A 762 0.05 -27.30 2.37
N ILE A 763 0.43 -27.36 1.08
CA ILE A 763 -0.44 -27.83 -0.01
C ILE A 763 -0.70 -29.36 0.12
N ALA A 764 0.33 -30.14 0.44
CA ALA A 764 0.19 -31.58 0.67
C ALA A 764 -0.67 -31.88 1.92
N LEU A 765 -0.51 -31.10 2.99
CA LEU A 765 -1.33 -31.22 4.21
C LEU A 765 -2.78 -30.79 3.98
N LEU A 766 -3.02 -29.75 3.17
CA LEU A 766 -4.35 -29.40 2.68
C LEU A 766 -5.00 -30.57 1.94
N ALA A 767 -4.31 -31.14 0.95
CA ALA A 767 -4.82 -32.27 0.17
C ALA A 767 -5.17 -33.48 1.06
N HIS A 768 -4.31 -33.78 2.04
CA HIS A 768 -4.56 -34.83 3.02
C HIS A 768 -5.80 -34.51 3.88
N LYS A 769 -5.88 -33.32 4.49
CA LYS A 769 -7.02 -32.92 5.32
C LYS A 769 -8.34 -32.93 4.55
N ALA A 770 -8.37 -32.44 3.31
CA ALA A 770 -9.57 -32.43 2.48
C ALA A 770 -10.03 -33.85 2.12
N THR A 771 -9.09 -34.74 1.79
CA THR A 771 -9.38 -36.18 1.57
C THR A 771 -9.96 -36.83 2.83
N VAL A 772 -9.39 -36.56 4.01
CA VAL A 772 -9.88 -37.07 5.31
C VAL A 772 -11.26 -36.51 5.66
N ALA A 773 -11.59 -35.29 5.22
CA ALA A 773 -12.91 -34.68 5.35
C ALA A 773 -13.94 -35.19 4.32
N GLY A 774 -13.58 -36.19 3.50
CA GLY A 774 -14.47 -36.83 2.52
C GLY A 774 -14.64 -36.06 1.21
N VAL A 775 -13.78 -35.09 0.90
CA VAL A 775 -13.75 -34.38 -0.38
C VAL A 775 -13.03 -35.23 -1.44
N GLU A 776 -13.50 -35.19 -2.69
CA GLU A 776 -12.76 -35.75 -3.82
C GLU A 776 -11.57 -34.83 -4.17
N VAL A 777 -10.35 -35.31 -3.95
CA VAL A 777 -9.12 -34.55 -4.19
C VAL A 777 -8.26 -35.24 -5.26
N ARG A 778 -7.93 -34.51 -6.33
CA ARG A 778 -6.80 -34.85 -7.22
C ARG A 778 -5.61 -33.97 -6.79
N HIS A 779 -4.60 -34.56 -6.14
CA HIS A 779 -3.38 -33.86 -5.75
C HIS A 779 -2.22 -34.25 -6.68
N GLU A 780 -1.55 -33.26 -7.25
CA GLU A 780 -0.50 -33.45 -8.26
C GLU A 780 0.75 -32.68 -7.86
N LEU A 781 1.86 -33.40 -7.69
CA LEU A 781 3.16 -32.84 -7.36
C LEU A 781 4.09 -32.93 -8.56
N TYR A 782 4.58 -31.78 -9.02
CA TYR A 782 5.45 -31.66 -10.20
C TYR A 782 6.93 -31.60 -9.80
N GLU A 783 7.71 -32.58 -10.26
CA GLU A 783 9.16 -32.68 -9.99
C GLU A 783 9.90 -31.41 -10.43
N ASP A 784 10.83 -30.94 -9.59
CA ASP A 784 11.68 -29.75 -9.80
C ASP A 784 10.95 -28.41 -10.06
N ALA A 785 9.61 -28.38 -10.03
CA ALA A 785 8.81 -27.20 -10.30
C ALA A 785 8.75 -26.23 -9.10
N VAL A 786 8.71 -24.92 -9.39
CA VAL A 786 8.68 -23.81 -8.41
C VAL A 786 7.26 -23.25 -8.22
N HIS A 787 7.09 -22.30 -7.31
CA HIS A 787 5.79 -21.66 -7.05
C HIS A 787 5.19 -21.02 -8.32
N ILE A 788 3.91 -21.31 -8.57
CA ILE A 788 3.15 -20.88 -9.77
C ILE A 788 3.89 -21.20 -11.08
N PHE A 789 4.48 -22.40 -11.19
CA PHE A 789 5.18 -22.83 -12.40
C PHE A 789 4.32 -22.76 -13.68
N GLN A 790 2.99 -22.79 -13.56
CA GLN A 790 2.03 -22.59 -14.66
C GLN A 790 2.20 -21.23 -15.38
N MET A 791 2.84 -20.24 -14.76
CA MET A 791 3.17 -18.95 -15.36
C MET A 791 4.35 -19.03 -16.37
N TYR A 792 5.07 -20.14 -16.42
CA TYR A 792 6.27 -20.34 -17.24
C TYR A 792 5.98 -21.31 -18.41
N PRO A 793 5.47 -20.84 -19.57
CA PRO A 793 4.99 -21.70 -20.66
C PRO A 793 6.08 -22.50 -21.39
N PHE A 794 7.37 -22.28 -21.05
CA PHE A 794 8.50 -23.08 -21.54
C PHE A 794 8.78 -24.32 -20.66
N LEU A 795 8.01 -24.55 -19.60
CA LEU A 795 8.10 -25.74 -18.76
C LEU A 795 7.08 -26.80 -19.17
N ASP A 796 7.57 -28.02 -19.42
CA ASP A 796 6.74 -29.23 -19.59
C ASP A 796 5.70 -29.41 -18.47
N SER A 797 6.08 -29.10 -17.22
CA SER A 797 5.17 -29.16 -16.08
C SER A 797 3.99 -28.22 -16.23
N ALA A 798 4.18 -27.00 -16.73
CA ALA A 798 3.11 -26.04 -16.96
C ALA A 798 2.10 -26.55 -18.01
N HIS A 799 2.58 -27.14 -19.11
CA HIS A 799 1.70 -27.74 -20.11
C HIS A 799 0.92 -28.93 -19.54
N ARG A 800 1.60 -29.86 -18.86
CA ARG A 800 0.97 -31.04 -18.22
C ARG A 800 -0.04 -30.62 -17.13
N ALA A 801 0.22 -29.53 -16.41
CA ALA A 801 -0.72 -28.95 -15.45
C ALA A 801 -2.01 -28.44 -16.11
N PHE A 802 -1.92 -27.66 -17.19
CA PHE A 802 -3.12 -27.22 -17.92
C PHE A 802 -3.88 -28.38 -18.58
N MET A 803 -3.19 -29.45 -19.00
CA MET A 803 -3.84 -30.69 -19.47
C MET A 803 -4.63 -31.40 -18.36
N SER A 804 -4.10 -31.53 -17.13
CA SER A 804 -4.91 -32.08 -16.03
C SER A 804 -6.06 -31.15 -15.62
N MET A 805 -5.89 -29.81 -15.70
CA MET A 805 -7.01 -28.88 -15.53
C MET A 805 -8.12 -29.09 -16.57
N HIS A 806 -7.78 -29.41 -17.83
CA HIS A 806 -8.75 -29.81 -18.86
C HIS A 806 -9.48 -31.10 -18.47
N GLU A 807 -8.74 -32.17 -18.15
CA GLU A 807 -9.33 -33.47 -17.76
C GLU A 807 -10.25 -33.34 -16.54
N PHE A 808 -9.81 -32.62 -15.51
CA PHE A 808 -10.57 -32.42 -14.27
C PHE A 808 -11.84 -31.59 -14.50
N ALA A 809 -11.74 -30.49 -15.26
CA ALA A 809 -12.91 -29.70 -15.68
C ALA A 809 -13.83 -30.49 -16.65
N GLY A 810 -13.30 -31.52 -17.32
CA GLY A 810 -14.03 -32.55 -18.05
C GLY A 810 -14.83 -33.45 -17.11
N GLY A 811 -14.13 -34.25 -16.30
CA GLY A 811 -14.67 -35.28 -15.43
C GLY A 811 -15.72 -34.77 -14.43
N ALA A 812 -15.48 -33.60 -13.82
CA ALA A 812 -16.42 -32.98 -12.88
C ALA A 812 -17.78 -32.60 -13.50
N LEU A 813 -17.92 -32.61 -14.83
CA LEU A 813 -19.10 -32.15 -15.56
C LEU A 813 -19.59 -33.11 -16.66
N GLY A 814 -19.10 -34.35 -16.71
CA GLY A 814 -19.58 -35.40 -17.62
C GLY A 814 -18.69 -35.67 -18.84
N ALA A 815 -18.59 -36.94 -19.22
CA ALA A 815 -17.46 -37.51 -19.96
C ALA A 815 -17.48 -37.39 -21.51
N GLU A 816 -18.44 -36.70 -22.12
CA GLU A 816 -18.56 -36.69 -23.60
C GLU A 816 -17.69 -35.63 -24.32
N ALA A 817 -16.91 -34.83 -23.58
CA ALA A 817 -16.13 -33.71 -24.15
C ALA A 817 -14.77 -34.10 -24.75
N GLU A 818 -14.17 -35.21 -24.31
CA GLU A 818 -12.74 -35.51 -24.53
C GLU A 818 -12.40 -35.87 -25.99
N ALA A 819 -13.27 -36.63 -26.66
CA ALA A 819 -12.98 -37.27 -27.95
C ALA A 819 -12.90 -36.31 -29.16
N GLY A 820 -13.26 -35.03 -28.97
CA GLY A 820 -13.18 -33.99 -30.01
C GLY A 820 -11.83 -33.26 -30.01
N LEU A 821 -11.48 -32.64 -28.88
CA LEU A 821 -10.34 -31.72 -28.79
C LEU A 821 -8.99 -32.44 -28.93
N ALA A 822 -8.88 -33.69 -28.46
CA ALA A 822 -7.66 -34.49 -28.59
C ALA A 822 -7.24 -34.76 -30.05
N ARG A 823 -8.14 -34.62 -31.03
CA ARG A 823 -7.82 -34.70 -32.47
C ARG A 823 -7.50 -33.35 -33.13
N GLU A 824 -7.69 -32.25 -32.40
CA GLU A 824 -7.59 -30.87 -32.90
C GLU A 824 -6.41 -30.10 -32.27
N ILE A 825 -5.72 -30.73 -31.32
CA ILE A 825 -4.43 -30.32 -30.74
C ILE A 825 -3.26 -30.93 -31.55
N ASP A 826 -3.39 -32.19 -32.01
CA ASP A 826 -2.41 -32.89 -32.86
C ASP A 826 -2.22 -32.24 -34.26
N THR A 827 -3.09 -31.31 -34.65
CA THR A 827 -3.04 -30.61 -35.94
C THR A 827 -2.44 -29.20 -35.79
N GLU A 828 -1.12 -29.11 -35.62
CA GLU A 828 -0.37 -27.85 -35.72
C GLU A 828 -0.27 -27.36 -37.18
N ASP A 829 -1.35 -26.80 -37.71
CA ASP A 829 -1.36 -26.17 -39.05
C ASP A 829 -2.02 -24.78 -38.97
N ALA A 830 -1.24 -23.81 -38.48
CA ALA A 830 -1.71 -22.46 -38.12
C ALA A 830 -1.05 -21.37 -38.96
N THR A 831 -1.60 -21.12 -40.16
CA THR A 831 -1.12 -20.06 -41.05
C THR A 831 -1.36 -18.64 -40.48
N VAL A 832 -0.33 -17.79 -40.57
CA VAL A 832 -0.34 -16.45 -39.96
C VAL A 832 -0.72 -15.38 -40.98
N VAL A 833 -1.91 -14.79 -40.82
CA VAL A 833 -2.36 -13.62 -41.59
C VAL A 833 -1.99 -12.33 -40.84
N ARG A 834 -1.47 -11.32 -41.55
CA ARG A 834 -1.08 -10.02 -40.96
C ARG A 834 -2.26 -9.03 -40.91
N GLY A 835 -2.10 -8.00 -40.06
CA GLY A 835 -3.16 -7.04 -39.69
C GLY A 835 -3.61 -6.07 -40.78
N ASP A 836 -3.11 -6.21 -42.00
CA ASP A 836 -3.57 -5.53 -43.22
C ASP A 836 -4.54 -6.39 -44.07
N GLY A 837 -4.77 -7.65 -43.68
CA GLY A 837 -5.78 -8.52 -44.30
C GLY A 837 -5.31 -9.24 -45.57
N VAL A 838 -4.00 -9.27 -45.83
CA VAL A 838 -3.41 -10.06 -46.91
C VAL A 838 -2.84 -11.36 -46.35
N GLU A 839 -3.20 -12.49 -46.94
CA GLU A 839 -2.59 -13.79 -46.67
C GLU A 839 -1.13 -13.77 -47.15
N SER A 840 -0.17 -13.90 -46.24
CA SER A 840 1.22 -14.12 -46.63
C SER A 840 1.41 -15.59 -46.97
N ALA A 841 1.36 -15.91 -48.25
CA ALA A 841 1.88 -17.18 -48.75
C ALA A 841 3.36 -17.30 -48.36
N VAL A 842 3.65 -18.17 -47.40
CA VAL A 842 5.02 -18.63 -47.18
C VAL A 842 5.35 -19.56 -48.34
N VAL A 843 6.26 -19.12 -49.21
CA VAL A 843 6.79 -19.98 -50.28
C VAL A 843 7.55 -21.12 -49.60
N LYS A 844 7.19 -22.36 -49.97
CA LYS A 844 7.73 -23.58 -49.37
C LYS A 844 9.03 -23.99 -50.08
N GLU A 845 10.04 -23.15 -49.94
CA GLU A 845 11.42 -23.37 -50.38
C GLU A 845 12.35 -23.25 -49.15
N ASP A 846 13.58 -23.76 -49.24
CA ASP A 846 14.58 -23.84 -48.15
C ASP A 846 14.34 -24.85 -46.99
N LEU A 847 13.43 -25.84 -47.15
CA LEU A 847 13.34 -27.02 -46.26
C LEU A 847 13.16 -28.37 -47.00
N GLU A 848 13.54 -28.46 -48.28
CA GLU A 848 13.47 -29.70 -49.08
C GLU A 848 14.82 -30.10 -49.74
N GLU A 849 15.97 -29.59 -49.26
CA GLU A 849 17.31 -29.96 -49.76
C GLU A 849 18.23 -30.72 -48.78
N GLU A 850 17.98 -30.74 -47.46
CA GLU A 850 18.84 -31.49 -46.50
C GLU A 850 18.39 -32.93 -46.20
N GLU A 851 17.25 -33.39 -46.73
CA GLU A 851 16.78 -34.79 -46.59
C GLU A 851 16.76 -35.56 -47.93
N ARG A 852 17.71 -35.23 -48.84
CA ARG A 852 17.78 -35.85 -50.18
C ARG A 852 19.17 -36.33 -50.63
N THR A 853 19.98 -36.84 -49.71
CA THR A 853 21.12 -37.72 -50.05
C THR A 853 21.31 -38.85 -49.03
N GLU A 854 20.76 -40.05 -49.31
CA GLU A 854 21.55 -41.25 -49.65
C GLU A 854 20.69 -42.53 -49.87
N SER A 855 21.02 -43.26 -50.94
CA SER A 855 20.62 -44.65 -51.29
C SER A 855 19.17 -44.98 -51.67
N GLU A 856 19.05 -45.93 -52.62
CA GLU A 856 17.82 -46.51 -53.19
C GLU A 856 17.49 -47.88 -52.56
N PRO A 857 16.27 -48.44 -52.73
CA PRO A 857 15.86 -49.71 -52.09
C PRO A 857 16.25 -50.98 -52.88
N GLU A 858 16.33 -52.11 -52.17
CA GLU A 858 16.24 -53.47 -52.75
C GLU A 858 14.89 -54.13 -52.39
N GLU A 859 14.61 -55.30 -52.99
CA GLU A 859 13.25 -55.71 -53.38
C GLU A 859 12.37 -56.46 -52.35
N GLU A 860 11.08 -56.50 -52.71
CA GLU A 860 9.92 -57.32 -52.28
C GLU A 860 10.14 -58.85 -52.04
N PRO A 861 9.13 -59.67 -51.62
CA PRO A 861 7.75 -59.34 -51.16
C PRO A 861 7.17 -60.18 -49.96
N ALA A 862 5.96 -59.77 -49.54
CA ALA A 862 4.81 -60.59 -49.08
C ALA A 862 4.87 -61.50 -47.82
N ALA A 863 3.85 -61.37 -46.93
CA ALA A 863 2.65 -62.23 -46.99
C ALA A 863 1.52 -61.89 -45.97
N ALA A 864 0.26 -62.03 -46.44
CA ALA A 864 -0.97 -62.45 -45.75
C ALA A 864 -1.44 -61.83 -44.39
N ALA A 865 -2.67 -61.30 -44.42
CA ALA A 865 -3.61 -61.19 -43.29
C ALA A 865 -4.27 -62.59 -42.98
N PRO A 866 -5.22 -62.79 -42.02
CA PRO A 866 -6.02 -61.81 -41.25
C PRO A 866 -6.30 -62.14 -39.76
N GLY A 867 -7.06 -61.27 -39.05
CA GLY A 867 -7.76 -61.67 -37.82
C GLY A 867 -8.21 -60.55 -36.85
N ARG A 868 -9.50 -60.20 -36.85
CA ARG A 868 -10.27 -59.69 -35.70
C ARG A 868 -11.40 -60.71 -35.44
N PRO A 869 -11.78 -61.04 -34.19
CA PRO A 869 -12.46 -60.08 -33.30
C PRO A 869 -12.14 -60.25 -31.79
N GLY A 870 -12.71 -59.39 -30.94
CA GLY A 870 -12.76 -59.62 -29.48
C GLY A 870 -12.96 -58.35 -28.67
N LEU A 871 -14.11 -58.21 -28.02
CA LEU A 871 -14.39 -57.16 -27.04
C LEU A 871 -13.93 -57.63 -25.65
N VAL A 872 -13.35 -56.73 -24.84
CA VAL A 872 -13.71 -56.48 -23.41
C VAL A 872 -12.73 -55.45 -22.83
N ARG A 873 -13.27 -54.37 -22.28
CA ARG A 873 -12.52 -53.35 -21.52
C ARG A 873 -12.46 -53.82 -20.06
N LYS A 874 -11.26 -54.01 -19.50
CA LYS A 874 -11.09 -54.31 -18.06
C LYS A 874 -10.13 -53.33 -17.43
N THR A 875 -10.47 -52.88 -16.23
CA THR A 875 -9.68 -51.93 -15.44
C THR A 875 -8.45 -52.59 -14.81
N THR A 876 -7.39 -51.80 -14.62
CA THR A 876 -6.25 -52.14 -13.76
C THR A 876 -6.09 -51.06 -12.70
N TYR A 877 -5.98 -51.49 -11.44
CA TYR A 877 -5.81 -50.66 -10.27
C TYR A 877 -4.31 -50.42 -10.01
N TYR A 878 -3.95 -49.31 -9.35
CA TYR A 878 -2.61 -49.16 -8.77
C TYR A 878 -2.44 -50.11 -7.57
N PRO A 879 -1.25 -50.71 -7.36
CA PRO A 879 -0.98 -51.54 -6.19
C PRO A 879 -0.69 -50.68 -4.95
N SER A 880 -1.28 -51.05 -3.82
CA SER A 880 -0.97 -50.50 -2.49
C SER A 880 0.21 -51.23 -1.83
N TRP A 881 0.86 -50.56 -0.87
CA TRP A 881 2.01 -51.11 -0.14
C TRP A 881 1.61 -52.17 0.90
N GLY A 882 2.52 -53.14 1.13
CA GLY A 882 2.42 -54.16 2.18
C GLY A 882 3.79 -54.50 2.80
N PRO A 883 3.86 -55.05 4.02
CA PRO A 883 4.99 -54.72 4.93
C PRO A 883 5.81 -55.90 5.47
N SER A 884 7.07 -55.65 5.87
CA SER A 884 7.65 -55.96 7.21
C SER A 884 9.17 -56.28 7.28
N ARG A 885 9.87 -55.57 8.18
CA ARG A 885 10.83 -56.07 9.23
C ARG A 885 12.25 -56.62 8.89
N LEU A 886 13.21 -56.10 9.68
CA LEU A 886 14.44 -56.74 10.26
C LEU A 886 15.62 -57.07 9.28
N ALA A 887 16.91 -56.95 9.65
CA ALA A 887 17.56 -56.36 10.85
C ALA A 887 19.09 -56.10 10.65
N ILE A 888 19.62 -55.11 11.40
CA ILE A 888 20.96 -54.99 12.04
C ILE A 888 22.23 -55.46 11.26
N ALA A 889 23.16 -54.52 11.00
CA ALA A 889 24.62 -54.70 11.13
C ALA A 889 25.39 -53.35 11.10
N SER A 890 26.41 -53.16 11.95
CA SER A 890 27.42 -52.06 11.97
C SER A 890 28.38 -52.25 13.18
N PRO A 891 29.58 -51.63 13.24
CA PRO A 891 30.57 -51.31 12.21
C PRO A 891 31.88 -52.14 12.48
N PRO A 892 33.14 -51.69 12.25
CA PRO A 892 33.78 -50.56 12.96
C PRO A 892 34.81 -49.70 12.16
N SER A 893 35.42 -48.73 12.87
CA SER A 893 36.71 -47.99 12.71
C SER A 893 37.80 -48.57 11.78
N THR A 894 38.81 -47.84 11.27
CA THR A 894 39.61 -46.69 11.78
C THR A 894 40.04 -45.70 10.65
N ASP A 895 41.08 -44.83 10.76
CA ASP A 895 41.26 -43.54 11.48
C ASP A 895 42.52 -42.81 10.88
N THR A 896 43.00 -41.68 11.47
CA THR A 896 44.29 -40.93 11.21
C THR A 896 44.47 -40.17 9.84
N GLU A 897 44.86 -38.87 9.82
CA GLU A 897 46.22 -38.23 9.70
C GLU A 897 46.92 -38.45 8.33
N ASP A 898 47.71 -37.54 7.71
CA ASP A 898 47.96 -36.08 7.87
C ASP A 898 48.68 -35.50 6.61
N ASP A 899 48.85 -34.18 6.55
CA ASP A 899 49.85 -33.32 5.86
C ASP A 899 50.22 -33.42 4.34
N ASP A 900 50.13 -32.23 3.72
CA ASP A 900 51.13 -31.48 2.91
C ASP A 900 51.90 -32.01 1.66
N THR A 901 51.93 -31.13 0.64
CA THR A 901 53.02 -30.89 -0.37
C THR A 901 53.41 -31.99 -1.37
N ASP A 902 54.10 -31.72 -2.49
CA ASP A 902 54.16 -30.60 -3.48
C ASP A 902 54.98 -31.14 -4.69
N GLU A 903 55.13 -30.38 -5.77
CA GLU A 903 56.01 -30.62 -6.94
C GLU A 903 55.71 -31.90 -7.78
N GLY A 904 55.68 -31.88 -9.11
CA GLY A 904 56.08 -30.84 -10.06
C GLY A 904 57.03 -31.42 -11.11
N GLU A 905 56.58 -31.51 -12.37
CA GLU A 905 57.38 -31.77 -13.58
C GLU A 905 58.04 -33.17 -13.69
N GLY A 906 58.22 -33.77 -14.88
CA GLY A 906 57.76 -33.41 -16.22
C GLY A 906 58.53 -34.17 -17.31
N GLU A 907 57.98 -34.29 -18.53
CA GLU A 907 58.70 -34.24 -19.82
C GLU A 907 57.69 -34.27 -21.00
N GLU A 908 57.98 -33.52 -22.07
CA GLU A 908 57.10 -33.32 -23.24
C GLU A 908 57.63 -33.97 -24.52
N ALA A 909 56.74 -34.26 -25.48
CA ALA A 909 56.84 -33.93 -26.93
C ALA A 909 56.02 -34.90 -27.82
N PRO A 910 55.66 -34.52 -29.07
CA PRO A 910 55.20 -33.21 -29.53
C PRO A 910 53.87 -33.30 -30.34
N ALA A 911 53.25 -32.16 -30.66
CA ALA A 911 52.02 -32.08 -31.45
C ALA A 911 52.25 -31.89 -32.98
N PRO A 912 51.23 -32.18 -33.81
CA PRO A 912 50.98 -31.46 -35.05
C PRO A 912 49.63 -30.68 -35.05
N GLU A 913 49.53 -29.73 -35.98
CA GLU A 913 48.60 -28.57 -36.01
C GLU A 913 47.15 -28.81 -36.53
N PRO A 914 46.23 -27.81 -36.50
CA PRO A 914 44.78 -28.03 -36.29
C PRO A 914 43.83 -27.68 -37.46
N GLU A 915 42.55 -28.01 -37.26
CA GLU A 915 41.35 -27.66 -38.08
C GLU A 915 40.14 -27.53 -37.11
N PRO A 916 39.03 -26.82 -37.45
CA PRO A 916 38.91 -25.38 -37.28
C PRO A 916 37.96 -24.95 -36.14
N ALA A 917 38.03 -23.67 -35.74
CA ALA A 917 37.31 -23.16 -34.57
C ALA A 917 35.78 -23.04 -34.77
N PRO A 918 34.92 -23.58 -33.88
CA PRO A 918 33.48 -23.38 -33.92
C PRO A 918 33.09 -21.92 -33.60
N THR A 919 32.10 -21.39 -34.33
CA THR A 919 31.78 -19.95 -34.31
C THR A 919 31.23 -19.45 -32.96
N SER A 920 31.49 -18.18 -32.64
CA SER A 920 31.35 -17.66 -31.29
C SER A 920 29.91 -17.51 -30.76
N THR A 921 29.75 -17.85 -29.46
CA THR A 921 28.51 -17.82 -28.67
C THR A 921 27.75 -16.49 -28.72
N LEU A 922 28.45 -15.39 -29.04
CA LEU A 922 27.89 -14.04 -29.19
C LEU A 922 26.80 -13.92 -30.28
N ARG A 923 26.68 -14.88 -31.21
CA ARG A 923 25.62 -14.85 -32.23
C ARG A 923 24.25 -15.30 -31.69
N ARG A 924 24.19 -16.25 -30.73
CA ARG A 924 22.92 -16.67 -30.06
C ARG A 924 22.36 -15.58 -29.14
N ILE A 925 23.22 -14.78 -28.50
CA ILE A 925 22.80 -13.74 -27.53
C ILE A 925 22.02 -12.58 -28.20
N ARG A 926 22.02 -12.45 -29.53
CA ARG A 926 21.32 -11.36 -30.23
C ARG A 926 19.81 -11.53 -30.41
N SER A 927 19.25 -12.75 -30.38
CA SER A 927 17.80 -12.94 -30.57
C SER A 927 16.97 -12.61 -29.32
N ALA A 928 17.52 -12.85 -28.12
CA ALA A 928 16.84 -12.60 -26.84
C ALA A 928 16.67 -11.11 -26.47
N VAL A 929 17.34 -10.18 -27.18
CA VAL A 929 17.40 -8.75 -26.81
C VAL A 929 16.78 -7.82 -27.87
N SER A 930 16.48 -8.32 -29.08
CA SER A 930 15.99 -7.49 -30.19
C SER A 930 14.51 -7.06 -30.11
N VAL A 931 13.78 -7.46 -29.07
CA VAL A 931 12.34 -7.16 -28.91
C VAL A 931 12.10 -5.73 -28.36
N ILE A 932 13.11 -5.06 -27.79
CA ILE A 932 12.94 -3.79 -27.05
C ILE A 932 13.85 -2.67 -27.59
N MET A 933 13.65 -2.22 -28.84
CA MET A 933 13.98 -0.87 -29.33
C MET A 933 13.36 -0.64 -30.72
N PRO A 934 12.54 0.41 -30.96
CA PRO A 934 12.12 0.78 -32.31
C PRO A 934 13.25 1.55 -33.03
N SER A 935 13.75 1.00 -34.14
CA SER A 935 14.79 1.64 -34.97
C SER A 935 14.22 2.82 -35.76
N TYR A 936 14.69 4.04 -35.48
CA TYR A 936 14.25 5.27 -36.15
C TYR A 936 14.95 5.45 -37.51
N THR A 937 14.18 5.43 -38.60
CA THR A 937 14.63 5.82 -39.95
C THR A 937 13.67 6.84 -40.56
N PRO A 938 14.15 7.96 -41.14
CA PRO A 938 13.28 9.05 -41.60
C PRO A 938 12.60 8.72 -42.93
N ARG A 939 11.31 9.05 -43.06
CA ARG A 939 10.59 9.07 -44.36
C ARG A 939 10.63 10.48 -45.00
N PRO A 940 10.63 10.58 -46.34
CA PRO A 940 10.93 11.84 -47.04
C PRO A 940 9.74 12.82 -47.05
N ARG A 941 10.07 14.10 -47.31
CA ARG A 941 9.08 15.15 -47.57
C ARG A 941 8.34 14.90 -48.89
N ALA A 942 7.02 14.77 -48.83
CA ALA A 942 6.12 14.97 -49.98
C ALA A 942 5.31 16.27 -49.80
N ARG A 943 4.90 16.89 -50.91
CA ARG A 943 4.10 18.13 -50.92
C ARG A 943 2.60 17.81 -50.88
N GLU A 944 1.86 18.48 -50.02
CA GLU A 944 0.43 18.71 -50.23
C GLU A 944 0.13 20.16 -50.60
N ARG A 945 -1.05 20.40 -51.19
CA ARG A 945 -1.40 21.64 -51.89
C ARG A 945 -2.44 22.45 -51.11
N LEU A 946 -2.51 23.75 -51.39
CA LEU A 946 -3.52 24.63 -50.78
C LEU A 946 -4.93 24.42 -51.37
N ALA A 947 -5.92 24.65 -50.49
CA ALA A 947 -7.24 25.23 -50.78
C ALA A 947 -8.29 24.33 -51.50
N PRO A 948 -9.61 24.67 -51.41
CA PRO A 948 -10.21 25.85 -50.78
C PRO A 948 -11.23 25.60 -49.65
N ARG A 949 -11.62 26.69 -48.97
CA ARG A 949 -12.79 26.78 -48.09
C ARG A 949 -14.09 26.40 -48.82
N THR A 950 -15.04 25.82 -48.10
CA THR A 950 -16.48 25.87 -48.43
C THR A 950 -17.30 26.41 -47.25
N GLN A 951 -18.52 26.86 -47.55
CA GLN A 951 -19.30 27.82 -46.77
C GLN A 951 -20.00 27.22 -45.54
N ALA A 952 -20.33 28.08 -44.57
CA ALA A 952 -21.27 27.78 -43.49
C ALA A 952 -22.71 28.14 -43.88
N PRO A 953 -23.73 27.49 -43.29
CA PRO A 953 -25.08 28.02 -43.20
C PRO A 953 -25.33 28.70 -41.85
N SER A 954 -26.08 29.80 -41.87
CA SER A 954 -26.72 30.41 -40.69
C SER A 954 -28.23 30.30 -40.87
N ILE A 955 -28.97 29.93 -39.82
CA ILE A 955 -30.32 30.47 -39.53
C ILE A 955 -30.80 30.10 -38.11
N THR A 956 -30.97 31.15 -37.32
CA THR A 956 -32.06 31.46 -36.36
C THR A 956 -33.01 30.34 -35.88
N ALA A 957 -33.01 30.07 -34.56
CA ALA A 957 -34.22 29.74 -33.79
C ALA A 957 -34.05 29.99 -32.27
N LEU A 958 -34.96 30.75 -31.65
CA LEU A 958 -35.12 30.86 -30.19
C LEU A 958 -36.42 30.17 -29.76
N PRO A 959 -36.44 29.50 -28.58
CA PRO A 959 -37.65 29.59 -27.77
C PRO A 959 -37.43 29.70 -26.24
N ARG A 960 -37.95 30.81 -25.69
CA ARG A 960 -38.80 30.91 -24.48
C ARG A 960 -38.35 30.28 -23.14
N ARG A 961 -38.15 31.15 -22.15
CA ARG A 961 -38.25 30.82 -20.70
C ARG A 961 -39.68 30.40 -20.29
N PRO A 962 -39.85 29.39 -19.42
CA PRO A 962 -41.02 29.22 -18.54
C PRO A 962 -41.02 30.19 -17.33
N ARG A 963 -42.06 30.14 -16.49
CA ARG A 963 -42.29 31.03 -15.33
C ARG A 963 -42.03 30.32 -13.98
N PRO A 964 -41.67 31.04 -12.90
CA PRO A 964 -41.53 30.46 -11.55
C PRO A 964 -42.88 30.36 -10.79
N ARG A 965 -43.07 29.26 -10.04
CA ARG A 965 -44.07 29.03 -8.98
C ARG A 965 -43.66 27.80 -8.14
N PRO A 966 -44.17 27.63 -6.90
CA PRO A 966 -44.45 28.63 -5.85
C PRO A 966 -43.75 28.26 -4.52
N ALA A 967 -43.85 29.12 -3.50
CA ALA A 967 -43.41 28.80 -2.14
C ALA A 967 -44.46 27.99 -1.34
N PRO A 968 -44.05 27.14 -0.37
CA PRO A 968 -44.97 26.50 0.58
C PRO A 968 -45.46 27.49 1.67
N PRO A 969 -46.59 27.21 2.35
CA PRO A 969 -47.19 28.11 3.34
C PRO A 969 -46.62 27.95 4.78
N PRO A 970 -46.72 28.99 5.64
CA PRO A 970 -46.20 28.96 7.01
C PRO A 970 -47.29 28.69 8.08
N PHE A 971 -47.20 27.57 8.80
CA PHE A 971 -47.98 27.24 10.01
C PHE A 971 -47.12 26.29 10.90
N GLN A 972 -47.13 26.32 12.24
CA GLN A 972 -47.53 27.37 13.19
C GLN A 972 -46.86 27.06 14.55
N LEU A 973 -46.55 28.07 15.37
CA LEU A 973 -46.02 27.87 16.73
C LEU A 973 -47.16 27.66 17.75
N ALA A 974 -47.03 26.65 18.61
CA ALA A 974 -47.87 26.41 19.78
C ALA A 974 -46.99 25.99 20.97
N GLN A 975 -47.49 26.21 22.20
CA GLN A 975 -46.70 26.21 23.44
C GLN A 975 -46.65 24.86 24.18
N PRO A 976 -45.65 24.63 25.06
CA PRO A 976 -45.52 23.40 25.84
C PRO A 976 -46.50 23.31 27.01
N ALA A 977 -46.88 22.09 27.37
CA ALA A 977 -47.53 21.74 28.63
C ALA A 977 -46.51 21.16 29.62
N ARG A 978 -46.87 21.15 30.92
CA ARG A 978 -46.06 20.63 32.04
C ARG A 978 -46.62 19.30 32.56
N ASP A 979 -46.05 18.87 33.70
CA ASP A 979 -46.54 17.86 34.64
C ASP A 979 -46.14 16.40 34.29
N ALA A 980 -45.69 15.56 35.24
CA ALA A 980 -45.24 15.79 36.63
C ALA A 980 -44.27 14.66 37.07
N LEU A 981 -43.68 14.77 38.27
CA LEU A 981 -43.08 13.62 38.96
C LEU A 981 -44.19 12.74 39.56
N ASP A 982 -43.94 11.43 39.73
CA ASP A 982 -43.98 10.84 41.07
C ASP A 982 -43.12 9.56 41.19
N VAL A 983 -43.01 9.03 42.41
CA VAL A 983 -42.10 7.94 42.84
C VAL A 983 -42.90 6.79 43.51
N HIS A 984 -42.22 5.69 43.88
CA HIS A 984 -42.71 4.44 44.51
C HIS A 984 -43.30 3.39 43.54
N GLY A 985 -43.18 2.07 43.80
CA GLY A 985 -42.37 1.39 44.82
C GLY A 985 -42.67 -0.11 45.00
N ASP A 986 -41.63 -0.88 45.34
CA ASP A 986 -41.60 -2.09 46.19
C ASP A 986 -42.35 -3.43 45.86
N VAL A 987 -41.53 -4.49 45.73
CA VAL A 987 -41.52 -5.72 46.59
C VAL A 987 -42.59 -6.84 46.36
N SER A 988 -42.23 -7.80 45.49
CA SER A 988 -41.77 -9.18 45.89
C SER A 988 -42.61 -10.48 45.65
N THR A 989 -41.83 -11.56 45.39
CA THR A 989 -42.09 -13.02 45.59
C THR A 989 -43.17 -13.72 44.73
N TYR A 990 -42.95 -14.95 44.23
CA TYR A 990 -42.79 -16.20 45.01
C TYR A 990 -41.95 -17.31 44.31
N ILE A 991 -41.12 -18.05 45.08
CA ILE A 991 -40.76 -19.51 45.01
C ILE A 991 -40.39 -20.13 43.62
N SER A 992 -39.15 -20.54 43.30
CA SER A 992 -38.31 -21.68 43.79
C SER A 992 -38.91 -23.09 43.53
N VAL A 993 -38.21 -24.18 43.16
CA VAL A 993 -36.96 -24.85 43.60
C VAL A 993 -36.31 -25.53 42.36
N GLY A 994 -35.00 -25.55 42.09
CA GLY A 994 -33.89 -26.31 42.74
C GLY A 994 -33.80 -27.76 42.20
N ALA A 995 -32.66 -28.43 42.00
CA ALA A 995 -31.21 -28.14 42.12
C ALA A 995 -30.45 -29.07 41.10
N ALA A 996 -29.13 -29.36 41.06
CA ALA A 996 -27.96 -29.16 41.93
C ALA A 996 -26.64 -29.28 41.07
N GLN A 997 -25.50 -28.66 41.44
CA GLN A 997 -24.28 -29.25 42.08
C GLN A 997 -23.43 -30.24 41.23
N PHE A 998 -22.09 -30.26 41.31
CA PHE A 998 -21.11 -29.51 42.14
C PHE A 998 -19.71 -29.43 41.47
N ASP A 999 -18.99 -28.32 41.67
CA ASP A 999 -17.58 -28.13 41.30
C ASP A 999 -16.55 -28.84 42.21
N ARG A 1000 -15.29 -28.90 41.75
CA ARG A 1000 -14.08 -28.89 42.61
C ARG A 1000 -12.84 -28.34 41.89
N GLU A 1001 -12.19 -27.37 42.53
CA GLU A 1001 -10.85 -26.81 42.23
C GLU A 1001 -9.71 -27.74 42.78
N PRO A 1002 -8.39 -27.37 42.87
CA PRO A 1002 -7.70 -26.11 42.51
C PRO A 1002 -6.25 -26.19 41.92
N SER A 1003 -5.71 -24.99 41.65
CA SER A 1003 -4.29 -24.56 41.81
C SER A 1003 -3.24 -24.80 40.70
N GLY A 1004 -2.30 -23.85 40.59
CA GLY A 1004 -1.03 -23.96 39.82
C GLY A 1004 -0.63 -22.66 39.10
N TYR A 1005 0.55 -22.08 39.40
CA TYR A 1005 1.07 -20.85 38.77
C TYR A 1005 2.56 -21.01 38.38
N TYR A 1006 3.01 -20.16 37.45
CA TYR A 1006 4.40 -19.71 37.17
C TYR A 1006 5.33 -20.37 36.11
N THR A 1007 5.91 -19.43 35.32
CA THR A 1007 7.27 -19.37 34.69
C THR A 1007 7.65 -20.18 33.45
N THR A 1008 7.99 -19.40 32.40
CA THR A 1008 9.10 -19.55 31.42
C THR A 1008 10.06 -20.74 31.52
N CYS A 1009 10.40 -21.33 30.36
CA CYS A 1009 11.74 -21.18 29.76
C CYS A 1009 11.82 -21.59 28.26
N ARG A 1010 12.98 -21.38 27.62
CA ARG A 1010 13.27 -21.70 26.20
C ARG A 1010 14.58 -22.51 26.11
N LYS A 1011 14.68 -23.46 25.17
CA LYS A 1011 15.85 -24.30 24.81
C LYS A 1011 16.38 -25.33 25.84
N LEU A 1012 16.38 -26.63 25.51
CA LEU A 1012 17.57 -27.42 25.07
C LEU A 1012 17.26 -28.93 24.91
N HIS A 1013 18.00 -29.56 23.98
CA HIS A 1013 18.27 -31.00 23.75
C HIS A 1013 17.28 -32.14 24.10
N THR A 1014 16.86 -32.84 23.04
CA THR A 1014 17.07 -34.29 22.81
C THR A 1014 17.63 -35.15 23.95
N PHE A 1015 16.83 -36.09 24.47
CA PHE A 1015 17.05 -37.56 24.42
C PHE A 1015 16.00 -38.30 25.28
N GLY A 1016 15.64 -39.53 24.89
CA GLY A 1016 14.80 -40.43 25.70
C GLY A 1016 13.73 -41.16 24.87
N ALA A 1017 13.72 -42.49 24.94
CA ALA A 1017 12.72 -43.34 24.28
C ALA A 1017 11.62 -43.78 25.27
N GLY A 1018 10.43 -44.05 24.74
CA GLY A 1018 9.26 -44.58 25.46
C GLY A 1018 8.18 -45.00 24.48
#